data_AF-A0A9Y6J9T7-F1
#
_entry.id   AF-A0A9Y6J9T7-F1
#
_cell.length_a   1.000
_cell.length_b   1.000
_cell.length_c   1.000
_cell.angle_alpha   90.00
_cell.angle_beta   90.00
_cell.angle_gamma   90.00
#
_symmetry.space_group_name_H-M   'P 1'
#
loop_
_entity.id
_entity.type
_entity.pdbx_description
1 polymer ?
#
loop_
_entity_poly.entity_id
_entity_poly.type
_entity_poly.pdbx_seq_one_letter_code
_entity_poly.pdbx_strand_id
1 'polypeptide(L)'
;MNNCVGLLRLEELVRRFLISRETLSVRMLDDNLDPTPLLKEIRDDKVATIIIDANASVSYLILKKASELGMTSAFYKYILTTMDFPLLRLDDIVDEQSNIVGFSMFNTTHPFYLEFIRSLNLSWREGCDLTYPGPALSSALMFDAVHVVVGAVRELNRSQEIGVKPLSCTSPQIWQHGTSLMNYLRMVEYDGLTGRVEFNSKGQRTNYTLRILEKHRGGHKEIGIWYSNNTLAMNSTSLDINVSETLANKTLIVTTILENPYVMRKDNYQDFQGNDQYEGFCVDMLRELADILKFSFKIKLVDDGLYGAPEPNGSWTGMVGELINRKADLAVAGFTITSEREKVIDFSKPFMTLGISILYRVQLGRKPGYFSFLDPFSPAVWLFMLLAYLAVSCVLFLAARLSPYEWYNPHPCLRERRDMLENQYTLGNSLWFPVGGFMQQGSEIMPRALSTRCVSGVWWAFTLIIISSYTANLAAFLTVQRMEVPIESPDDLADQTNIEYGTIHGGSTMTFFMNSRYQTYQRMWNYMNSKQPSVFVKSTEEGIARVVNSKYAFLMESTMNEYHRGLNCNLTQIGGLLDTKGYGIGMPLGSPFRDEITLAILQLQENNRLEILKRRWWEGGQCPKEEDHRAKGLGMENIGGIFVVLICGLIIAVFVAIMEFVWSTRRSAETDEVCPHTCPRRPHRHTPVSVCQEMITEFRNAVSCKKSSRMRRRRPLSSSAALRHPTRIALGAPRPLRLVREMRLSNGKLYSGAGPLTGGAGGGAGGTGQPDLGPGPQRILDDPLGANTTPPPPAPTPVMLPARSCTHVRICQECRRIQSLRSGSSIGSASTRIPPSSAPLPRIPPPPPPSSSNTDSEGGGVPSPRRLHHSPPAHTPRPIPPPQSSNTSDLLGDQD
;
A
#
# COMPACT_ATOMS: atom_id res chain seq x y z
N MET A 1 34.11 -37.11 33.52
CA MET A 1 35.27 -36.51 32.81
C MET A 1 35.03 -36.31 31.32
N ASN A 2 34.48 -37.27 30.56
CA ASN A 2 34.41 -37.13 29.09
C ASN A 2 33.55 -35.95 28.56
N ASN A 3 32.43 -35.59 29.23
CA ASN A 3 31.50 -34.57 28.72
C ASN A 3 32.15 -33.17 28.57
N CYS A 4 33.06 -32.77 29.46
CA CYS A 4 33.68 -31.44 29.42
C CYS A 4 34.50 -31.19 28.14
N VAL A 5 34.99 -32.26 27.49
CA VAL A 5 35.78 -32.16 26.25
C VAL A 5 34.89 -31.98 25.01
N GLY A 6 33.63 -32.40 25.06
CA GLY A 6 32.64 -32.13 24.01
C GLY A 6 32.27 -30.65 23.99
N LEU A 7 31.86 -30.13 25.14
CA LEU A 7 31.37 -28.75 25.28
C LEU A 7 32.44 -27.70 24.94
N LEU A 8 33.71 -27.92 25.36
CA LEU A 8 34.85 -27.09 24.95
C LEU A 8 35.11 -27.11 23.43
N ARG A 9 34.90 -28.25 22.76
CA ARG A 9 35.05 -28.35 21.30
C ARG A 9 33.90 -27.67 20.56
N LEU A 10 32.67 -27.77 21.07
CA LEU A 10 31.53 -27.05 20.52
C LEU A 10 31.75 -25.53 20.64
N GLU A 11 32.20 -25.07 21.81
CA GLU A 11 32.58 -23.67 22.03
C GLU A 11 33.69 -23.20 21.06
N GLU A 12 34.79 -23.96 20.92
CA GLU A 12 35.88 -23.58 20.01
C GLU A 12 35.48 -23.62 18.53
N LEU A 13 34.58 -24.53 18.13
CA LEU A 13 34.08 -24.64 16.75
C LEU A 13 33.09 -23.51 16.42
N VAL A 14 32.15 -23.20 17.33
CA VAL A 14 31.22 -22.06 17.18
C VAL A 14 32.00 -20.75 17.12
N ARG A 15 32.91 -20.49 18.09
CA ARG A 15 33.78 -19.30 18.12
C ARG A 15 34.62 -19.08 16.85
N ARG A 16 34.86 -20.12 16.04
CA ARG A 16 35.62 -20.02 14.77
C ARG A 16 34.76 -19.73 13.55
N PHE A 17 33.48 -20.09 13.55
CA PHE A 17 32.65 -20.02 12.35
C PHE A 17 31.72 -18.80 12.31
N LEU A 18 30.95 -18.53 13.38
CA LEU A 18 29.97 -17.44 13.44
C LEU A 18 29.76 -16.98 14.89
N ILE A 19 29.05 -15.84 15.04
CA ILE A 19 28.50 -15.28 16.29
C ILE A 19 29.50 -14.48 17.16
N SER A 20 29.11 -13.24 17.50
CA SER A 20 29.79 -12.41 18.50
C SER A 20 29.48 -12.92 19.92
N ARG A 21 30.28 -12.52 20.91
CA ARG A 21 30.11 -12.95 22.31
C ARG A 21 28.81 -12.51 22.99
N GLU A 22 27.93 -11.78 22.29
CA GLU A 22 26.74 -11.12 22.81
C GLU A 22 25.44 -11.87 22.47
N THR A 23 25.46 -12.82 21.53
CA THR A 23 24.23 -13.52 21.06
C THR A 23 24.24 -15.05 21.25
N LEU A 24 25.19 -15.59 22.03
CA LEU A 24 25.23 -17.01 22.41
C LEU A 24 24.86 -17.20 23.90
N SER A 25 23.66 -17.67 24.20
CA SER A 25 23.30 -18.15 25.55
C SER A 25 23.52 -19.66 25.67
N VAL A 26 24.38 -20.10 26.59
CA VAL A 26 24.55 -21.52 26.93
C VAL A 26 23.68 -21.86 28.13
N ARG A 27 22.86 -22.90 28.03
CA ARG A 27 21.97 -23.37 29.10
C ARG A 27 22.17 -24.87 29.32
N MET A 28 21.99 -25.34 30.56
CA MET A 28 22.06 -26.75 30.92
C MET A 28 20.71 -27.22 31.45
N LEU A 29 20.44 -28.52 31.38
CA LEU A 29 19.29 -29.12 32.06
C LEU A 29 19.62 -29.36 33.53
N ASP A 30 18.65 -29.15 34.41
CA ASP A 30 18.73 -29.52 35.82
C ASP A 30 18.84 -31.04 36.00
N ASP A 31 19.24 -31.49 37.20
CA ASP A 31 19.37 -32.91 37.57
C ASP A 31 18.08 -33.74 37.35
N ASN A 32 16.91 -33.08 37.30
CA ASN A 32 15.61 -33.70 37.00
C ASN A 32 15.42 -34.07 35.51
N LEU A 33 16.28 -33.59 34.61
CA LEU A 33 16.26 -33.84 33.16
C LEU A 33 14.96 -33.43 32.41
N ASP A 34 14.07 -32.64 33.03
CA ASP A 34 12.91 -32.06 32.35
C ASP A 34 13.30 -30.76 31.61
N PRO A 35 13.20 -30.70 30.27
CA PRO A 35 13.48 -29.48 29.51
C PRO A 35 12.31 -28.48 29.53
N THR A 36 11.14 -28.83 30.06
CA THR A 36 9.93 -27.98 30.02
C THR A 36 10.09 -26.56 30.58
N PRO A 37 10.73 -26.31 31.75
CA PRO A 37 10.94 -24.94 32.23
C PRO A 37 11.90 -24.15 31.33
N LEU A 38 12.98 -24.78 30.89
CA LEU A 38 14.01 -24.16 30.07
C LEU A 38 13.50 -23.81 28.66
N LEU A 39 12.65 -24.66 28.08
CA LEU A 39 12.01 -24.41 26.79
C LEU A 39 11.03 -23.23 26.85
N LYS A 40 10.33 -23.03 27.98
CA LYS A 40 9.50 -21.84 28.19
C LYS A 40 10.36 -20.58 28.22
N GLU A 41 11.43 -20.57 29.00
CA GLU A 41 12.40 -19.47 29.06
C GLU A 41 12.95 -19.12 27.66
N ILE A 42 13.46 -20.11 26.92
CA ILE A 42 13.97 -19.97 25.53
C ILE A 42 12.91 -19.40 24.56
N ARG A 43 11.65 -19.81 24.71
CA ARG A 43 10.53 -19.33 23.90
C ARG A 43 10.15 -17.89 24.24
N ASP A 44 10.13 -17.56 25.53
CA ASP A 44 9.74 -16.25 26.03
C ASP A 44 10.86 -15.20 25.76
N ASP A 45 12.12 -15.65 25.73
CA ASP A 45 13.29 -14.96 25.16
C ASP A 45 13.28 -14.87 23.61
N LYS A 46 12.31 -15.50 22.94
CA LYS A 46 12.08 -15.48 21.49
C LYS A 46 13.24 -16.05 20.64
N VAL A 47 14.05 -16.94 21.20
CA VAL A 47 15.20 -17.55 20.51
C VAL A 47 14.74 -18.55 19.44
N ALA A 48 15.06 -18.27 18.18
CA ALA A 48 14.63 -19.09 17.03
C ALA A 48 15.57 -20.25 16.68
N THR A 49 16.88 -20.13 16.94
CA THR A 49 17.89 -21.14 16.60
C THR A 49 18.40 -21.81 17.88
N ILE A 50 18.24 -23.13 17.98
CA ILE A 50 18.52 -23.92 19.18
C ILE A 50 19.50 -25.05 18.84
N ILE A 51 20.63 -25.10 19.54
CA ILE A 51 21.63 -26.17 19.40
C ILE A 51 21.47 -27.13 20.58
N ILE A 52 21.30 -28.42 20.29
CA ILE A 52 21.12 -29.48 21.30
C ILE A 52 22.40 -30.33 21.34
N ASP A 53 23.17 -30.19 22.42
CA ASP A 53 24.31 -31.06 22.73
C ASP A 53 23.94 -32.10 23.80
N ALA A 54 23.35 -33.21 23.35
CA ALA A 54 22.86 -34.28 24.21
C ALA A 54 22.94 -35.65 23.51
N ASN A 55 22.76 -36.73 24.26
CA ASN A 55 22.61 -38.07 23.65
C ASN A 55 21.27 -38.18 22.89
N ALA A 56 21.11 -39.24 22.10
CA ALA A 56 19.91 -39.44 21.28
C ALA A 56 18.59 -39.43 22.11
N SER A 57 18.56 -40.09 23.27
CA SER A 57 17.34 -40.18 24.09
C SER A 57 16.93 -38.87 24.77
N VAL A 58 17.88 -38.06 25.22
CA VAL A 58 17.60 -36.72 25.77
C VAL A 58 17.27 -35.73 24.64
N SER A 59 17.95 -35.80 23.49
CA SER A 59 17.59 -35.01 22.30
C SER A 59 16.15 -35.26 21.84
N TYR A 60 15.73 -36.53 21.83
CA TYR A 60 14.34 -36.95 21.56
C TYR A 60 13.35 -36.37 22.59
N LEU A 61 13.69 -36.40 23.88
CA LEU A 61 12.85 -35.82 24.95
C LEU A 61 12.70 -34.30 24.82
N ILE A 62 13.78 -33.58 24.49
CA ILE A 62 13.77 -32.13 24.24
C ILE A 62 12.86 -31.80 23.06
N LEU A 63 13.02 -32.48 21.91
CA LEU A 63 12.19 -32.24 20.73
C LEU A 63 10.71 -32.58 20.98
N LYS A 64 10.41 -33.61 21.77
CA LYS A 64 9.04 -33.91 22.19
C LYS A 64 8.44 -32.80 23.07
N LYS A 65 9.18 -32.29 24.05
CA LYS A 65 8.72 -31.18 24.90
C LYS A 65 8.63 -29.85 24.15
N ALA A 66 9.48 -29.63 23.15
CA ALA A 66 9.35 -28.51 22.22
C ALA A 66 8.05 -28.58 21.41
N SER A 67 7.68 -29.77 20.92
CA SER A 67 6.38 -30.02 20.24
C SER A 67 5.19 -29.75 21.15
N GLU A 68 5.20 -30.30 22.38
CA GLU A 68 4.18 -30.03 23.41
C GLU A 68 4.05 -28.53 23.79
N LEU A 69 5.03 -27.68 23.44
CA LEU A 69 5.04 -26.24 23.67
C LEU A 69 4.85 -25.39 22.39
N GLY A 70 4.62 -26.02 21.22
CA GLY A 70 4.43 -25.34 19.93
C GLY A 70 5.72 -24.80 19.28
N MET A 71 6.89 -25.21 19.77
CA MET A 71 8.21 -24.72 19.34
C MET A 71 8.79 -25.51 18.15
N THR A 72 7.95 -26.24 17.41
CA THR A 72 8.32 -27.11 16.27
C THR A 72 7.92 -26.54 14.91
N SER A 73 7.29 -25.37 14.89
CA SER A 73 6.93 -24.64 13.67
C SER A 73 8.16 -24.20 12.86
N ALA A 74 7.95 -23.88 11.57
CA ALA A 74 9.01 -23.52 10.62
C ALA A 74 9.90 -22.33 11.05
N PHE A 75 9.43 -21.51 12.00
CA PHE A 75 10.19 -20.40 12.58
C PHE A 75 11.30 -20.84 13.55
N TYR A 76 11.37 -22.12 13.94
CA TYR A 76 12.43 -22.67 14.78
C TYR A 76 13.39 -23.54 13.97
N LYS A 77 14.69 -23.44 14.28
CA LYS A 77 15.77 -24.22 13.69
C LYS A 77 16.52 -24.99 14.78
N TYR A 78 16.50 -26.32 14.71
CA TYR A 78 17.20 -27.19 15.65
C TYR A 78 18.44 -27.82 15.00
N ILE A 79 19.58 -27.74 15.70
CA ILE A 79 20.83 -28.38 15.30
C ILE A 79 21.22 -29.39 16.39
N LEU A 80 21.21 -30.67 16.07
CA LEU A 80 21.56 -31.75 16.99
C LEU A 80 23.02 -32.16 16.76
N THR A 81 23.88 -32.04 17.78
CA THR A 81 25.30 -32.41 17.68
C THR A 81 25.53 -33.92 17.61
N THR A 82 24.53 -34.72 18.04
CA THR A 82 24.66 -36.17 18.17
C THR A 82 24.79 -36.87 16.81
N MET A 83 25.85 -37.67 16.67
CA MET A 83 26.12 -38.46 15.45
C MET A 83 25.18 -39.67 15.30
N ASP A 84 24.39 -39.98 16.34
CA ASP A 84 23.32 -40.98 16.31
C ASP A 84 21.98 -40.38 15.82
N PHE A 85 21.99 -39.17 15.24
CA PHE A 85 20.83 -38.56 14.59
C PHE A 85 20.06 -39.48 13.62
N PRO A 86 20.71 -40.37 12.80
CA PRO A 86 20.00 -41.35 11.97
C PRO A 86 19.07 -42.31 12.72
N LEU A 87 19.27 -42.53 14.03
CA LEU A 87 18.39 -43.38 14.86
C LEU A 87 17.13 -42.66 15.33
N LEU A 88 17.10 -41.33 15.28
CA LEU A 88 15.97 -40.53 15.73
C LEU A 88 14.86 -40.57 14.68
N ARG A 89 13.78 -41.29 14.99
CA ARG A 89 12.50 -41.14 14.28
C ARG A 89 11.77 -39.94 14.86
N LEU A 90 11.58 -38.91 14.03
CA LEU A 90 11.00 -37.62 14.42
C LEU A 90 9.61 -37.38 13.80
N ASP A 91 9.16 -38.28 12.92
CA ASP A 91 7.91 -38.19 12.17
C ASP A 91 6.67 -38.22 13.09
N ASP A 92 6.71 -39.01 14.18
CA ASP A 92 5.57 -39.19 15.11
C ASP A 92 5.40 -38.06 16.15
N ILE A 93 6.28 -37.04 16.14
CA ILE A 93 6.49 -36.13 17.29
C ILE A 93 6.52 -34.68 16.85
N VAL A 94 7.15 -34.41 15.71
CA VAL A 94 7.52 -33.08 15.28
C VAL A 94 6.85 -32.83 13.93
N ASP A 95 6.22 -31.66 13.75
CA ASP A 95 5.56 -31.28 12.50
C ASP A 95 6.48 -31.42 11.28
N GLU A 96 5.92 -31.74 10.12
CA GLU A 96 6.69 -31.87 8.86
C GLU A 96 7.43 -30.57 8.47
N GLN A 97 7.00 -29.44 9.00
CA GLN A 97 7.55 -28.11 8.73
C GLN A 97 8.76 -27.73 9.60
N SER A 98 9.21 -28.62 10.48
CA SER A 98 10.32 -28.35 11.42
C SER A 98 11.69 -28.39 10.75
N ASN A 99 12.44 -27.29 10.83
CA ASN A 99 13.83 -27.25 10.35
C ASN A 99 14.76 -27.93 11.36
N ILE A 100 14.98 -29.24 11.21
CA ILE A 100 15.86 -30.04 12.09
C ILE A 100 17.01 -30.62 11.29
N VAL A 101 18.23 -30.28 11.70
CA VAL A 101 19.49 -30.74 11.12
C VAL A 101 20.30 -31.50 12.17
N GLY A 102 20.99 -32.55 11.74
CA GLY A 102 21.94 -33.30 12.55
C GLY A 102 23.09 -33.88 11.72
N PHE A 103 23.94 -34.66 12.37
CA PHE A 103 25.18 -35.18 11.77
C PHE A 103 25.22 -36.71 11.77
N SER A 104 25.98 -37.27 10.84
CA SER A 104 26.24 -38.71 10.73
C SER A 104 27.67 -38.97 10.27
N MET A 105 28.32 -39.97 10.87
CA MET A 105 29.64 -40.46 10.44
C MET A 105 29.54 -41.69 9.51
N PHE A 106 28.33 -42.21 9.25
CA PHE A 106 28.17 -43.47 8.52
C PHE A 106 28.50 -43.34 7.03
N ASN A 107 29.31 -44.26 6.51
CA ASN A 107 29.60 -44.36 5.09
C ASN A 107 28.67 -45.37 4.41
N THR A 108 27.47 -44.91 4.05
CA THR A 108 26.39 -45.72 3.44
C THR A 108 26.78 -46.36 2.11
N THR A 109 27.79 -45.85 1.41
CA THR A 109 28.33 -46.40 0.16
C THR A 109 29.37 -47.51 0.36
N HIS A 110 29.79 -47.80 1.59
CA HIS A 110 30.77 -48.86 1.87
C HIS A 110 30.16 -50.26 1.59
N PRO A 111 30.83 -51.16 0.82
CA PRO A 111 30.23 -52.42 0.38
C PRO A 111 29.69 -53.32 1.51
N PHE A 112 30.35 -53.33 2.66
CA PHE A 112 29.93 -54.13 3.82
C PHE A 112 28.82 -53.47 4.66
N TYR A 113 28.41 -52.23 4.37
CA TYR A 113 27.42 -51.50 5.18
C TYR A 113 26.08 -52.25 5.24
N LEU A 114 25.54 -52.69 4.09
CA LEU A 114 24.26 -53.40 4.05
C LEU A 114 24.30 -54.74 4.81
N GLU A 115 25.43 -55.45 4.80
CA GLU A 115 25.59 -56.71 5.54
C GLU A 115 25.79 -56.47 7.04
N PHE A 116 26.46 -55.38 7.43
CA PHE A 116 26.53 -54.91 8.82
C PHE A 116 25.14 -54.55 9.37
N ILE A 117 24.30 -53.86 8.60
CA ILE A 117 22.90 -53.61 9.00
C ILE A 117 22.08 -54.91 9.09
N ARG A 118 22.25 -55.83 8.13
CA ARG A 118 21.55 -57.13 8.10
C ARG A 118 21.90 -57.99 9.32
N SER A 119 23.19 -58.15 9.61
CA SER A 119 23.68 -58.96 10.74
C SER A 119 23.30 -58.36 12.10
N LEU A 120 23.34 -57.04 12.27
CA LEU A 120 22.82 -56.38 13.48
C LEU A 120 21.31 -56.56 13.65
N ASN A 121 20.51 -56.45 12.58
CA ASN A 121 19.05 -56.66 12.61
C ASN A 121 18.69 -58.12 12.95
N LEU A 122 19.45 -59.10 12.44
CA LEU A 122 19.31 -60.51 12.83
C LEU A 122 19.64 -60.72 14.32
N SER A 123 20.81 -60.25 14.77
CA SER A 123 21.22 -60.36 16.18
C SER A 123 20.27 -59.64 17.15
N TRP A 124 19.66 -58.53 16.70
CA TRP A 124 18.64 -57.81 17.47
C TRP A 124 17.36 -58.64 17.62
N ARG A 125 16.87 -59.28 16.55
CA ARG A 125 15.69 -60.16 16.58
C ARG A 125 15.90 -61.42 17.43
N GLU A 126 17.13 -61.90 17.55
CA GLU A 126 17.49 -62.99 18.46
C GLU A 126 17.46 -62.60 19.95
N GLY A 127 17.42 -61.29 20.27
CA GLY A 127 17.44 -60.76 21.64
C GLY A 127 16.25 -59.87 22.04
N CYS A 128 15.46 -59.37 21.08
CA CYS A 128 14.37 -58.43 21.31
C CYS A 128 13.18 -58.64 20.34
N ASP A 129 11.95 -58.59 20.85
CA ASP A 129 10.72 -58.55 20.05
C ASP A 129 10.44 -57.17 19.39
N LEU A 130 11.27 -56.16 19.66
CA LEU A 130 11.10 -54.80 19.17
C LEU A 130 11.71 -54.59 17.79
N THR A 131 11.06 -53.77 16.96
CA THR A 131 11.59 -53.32 15.66
C THR A 131 12.99 -52.72 15.82
N TYR A 132 13.95 -53.24 15.05
CA TYR A 132 15.34 -52.76 15.05
C TYR A 132 15.39 -51.25 14.70
N PRO A 133 15.93 -50.38 15.59
CA PRO A 133 15.91 -48.93 15.38
C PRO A 133 16.92 -48.47 14.32
N GLY A 134 18.04 -49.18 14.17
CA GLY A 134 19.15 -48.84 13.28
C GLY A 134 20.51 -49.07 13.94
N PRO A 135 21.62 -48.78 13.23
CA PRO A 135 22.98 -48.93 13.76
C PRO A 135 23.36 -47.79 14.71
N ALA A 136 23.77 -48.11 15.93
CA ALA A 136 24.45 -47.12 16.79
C ALA A 136 25.88 -46.85 16.28
N LEU A 137 26.34 -45.60 16.32
CA LEU A 137 27.69 -45.23 15.87
C LEU A 137 28.76 -46.03 16.63
N SER A 138 28.54 -46.29 17.92
CA SER A 138 29.42 -47.12 18.75
C SER A 138 29.65 -48.52 18.17
N SER A 139 28.68 -49.10 17.47
CA SER A 139 28.80 -50.43 16.84
C SER A 139 29.68 -50.39 15.59
N ALA A 140 29.58 -49.32 14.78
CA ALA A 140 30.44 -49.14 13.60
C ALA A 140 31.86 -48.74 13.98
N LEU A 141 32.04 -47.87 14.99
CA LEU A 141 33.35 -47.57 15.55
C LEU A 141 34.04 -48.80 16.14
N MET A 142 33.28 -49.72 16.76
CA MET A 142 33.83 -51.00 17.25
C MET A 142 34.26 -51.92 16.10
N PHE A 143 33.47 -52.01 15.03
CA PHE A 143 33.83 -52.76 13.82
C PHE A 143 35.12 -52.21 13.18
N ASP A 144 35.17 -50.90 12.94
CA ASP A 144 36.34 -50.24 12.36
C ASP A 144 37.58 -50.37 13.26
N ALA A 145 37.42 -50.27 14.59
CA ALA A 145 38.51 -50.44 15.55
C ALA A 145 39.11 -51.85 15.53
N VAL A 146 38.30 -52.90 15.38
CA VAL A 146 38.80 -54.28 15.23
C VAL A 146 39.62 -54.41 13.95
N HIS A 147 39.16 -53.85 12.83
CA HIS A 147 39.92 -53.86 11.57
C HIS A 147 41.25 -53.09 11.67
N VAL A 148 41.25 -51.92 12.32
CA VAL A 148 42.48 -51.14 12.58
C VAL A 148 43.48 -51.91 13.44
N VAL A 149 43.03 -52.56 14.52
CA VAL A 149 43.91 -53.37 15.38
C VAL A 149 44.46 -54.58 14.63
N VAL A 150 43.64 -55.28 13.84
CA VAL A 150 44.09 -56.40 13.00
C VAL A 150 45.11 -55.95 11.94
N GLY A 151 44.92 -54.77 11.33
CA GLY A 151 45.88 -54.19 10.40
C GLY A 151 47.24 -53.90 11.06
N ALA A 152 47.25 -53.22 12.21
CA ALA A 152 48.48 -52.90 12.93
C ALA A 152 49.22 -54.14 13.45
N VAL A 153 48.49 -55.16 13.94
CA VAL A 153 49.07 -56.44 14.36
C VAL A 153 49.62 -57.23 13.17
N ARG A 154 48.99 -57.16 11.99
CA ARG A 154 49.46 -57.82 10.77
C ARG A 154 50.80 -57.25 10.29
N GLU A 155 50.96 -55.93 10.25
CA GLU A 155 52.24 -55.32 9.84
C GLU A 155 53.33 -55.46 10.90
N LEU A 156 52.98 -55.45 12.19
CA LEU A 156 53.92 -55.83 13.25
C LEU A 156 54.41 -57.28 13.08
N ASN A 157 53.50 -58.22 12.80
CA ASN A 157 53.86 -59.63 12.59
C ASN A 157 54.64 -59.88 11.29
N ARG A 158 54.65 -58.92 10.37
CA ARG A 158 55.45 -58.94 9.14
C ARG A 158 56.88 -58.42 9.34
N SER A 159 57.14 -57.73 10.46
CA SER A 159 58.46 -57.16 10.80
C SER A 159 59.12 -57.78 12.03
N GLN A 160 58.34 -58.36 12.96
CA GLN A 160 58.80 -58.92 14.23
C GLN A 160 57.95 -60.15 14.60
N GLU A 161 58.57 -61.22 15.14
CA GLU A 161 57.82 -62.36 15.69
C GLU A 161 57.08 -61.94 16.97
N ILE A 162 55.74 -62.00 16.97
CA ILE A 162 54.92 -61.50 18.08
C ILE A 162 54.83 -62.54 19.21
N GLY A 163 55.69 -62.39 20.22
CA GLY A 163 55.61 -63.13 21.48
C GLY A 163 54.53 -62.57 22.43
N VAL A 164 53.47 -63.33 22.69
CA VAL A 164 52.47 -63.00 23.72
C VAL A 164 53.03 -63.32 25.11
N LYS A 165 53.22 -62.30 25.95
CA LYS A 165 53.71 -62.43 27.33
C LYS A 165 52.65 -61.93 28.33
N PRO A 166 52.24 -62.73 29.34
CA PRO A 166 51.41 -62.24 30.44
C PRO A 166 52.21 -61.28 31.34
N LEU A 167 51.54 -60.21 31.81
CA LEU A 167 52.12 -59.17 32.66
C LEU A 167 51.17 -58.87 33.83
N SER A 168 51.73 -58.35 34.93
CA SER A 168 50.94 -57.87 36.08
C SER A 168 50.96 -56.35 36.15
N CYS A 169 49.81 -55.74 36.43
CA CYS A 169 49.69 -54.29 36.67
C CYS A 169 50.50 -53.80 37.88
N THR A 170 50.94 -54.69 38.77
CA THR A 170 51.83 -54.39 39.90
C THR A 170 53.32 -54.37 39.55
N SER A 171 53.69 -54.72 38.31
CA SER A 171 55.08 -54.81 37.85
C SER A 171 55.40 -53.74 36.80
N PRO A 172 56.56 -53.08 36.86
CA PRO A 172 56.99 -52.12 35.83
C PRO A 172 57.44 -52.78 34.51
N GLN A 173 57.28 -54.11 34.35
CA GLN A 173 57.64 -54.80 33.11
C GLN A 173 56.64 -54.48 31.99
N ILE A 174 57.09 -53.69 31.01
CA ILE A 174 56.35 -53.43 29.77
C ILE A 174 56.47 -54.60 28.77
N TRP A 175 55.52 -54.70 27.84
CA TRP A 175 55.63 -55.57 26.66
C TRP A 175 56.49 -54.87 25.60
N GLN A 176 57.57 -55.53 25.16
CA GLN A 176 58.62 -54.92 24.33
C GLN A 176 58.09 -54.38 22.99
N HIS A 177 57.11 -55.07 22.39
CA HIS A 177 56.50 -54.65 21.12
C HIS A 177 55.39 -53.59 21.28
N GLY A 178 55.07 -53.15 22.50
CA GLY A 178 53.95 -52.24 22.76
C GLY A 178 54.11 -50.85 22.13
N THR A 179 55.33 -50.31 22.10
CA THR A 179 55.66 -49.06 21.40
C THR A 179 55.61 -49.24 19.88
N SER A 180 56.15 -50.34 19.36
CA SER A 180 56.04 -50.71 17.94
C SER A 180 54.58 -50.82 17.49
N LEU A 181 53.74 -51.52 18.25
CA LEU A 181 52.31 -51.65 17.95
C LEU A 181 51.59 -50.29 17.98
N MET A 182 51.92 -49.41 18.94
CA MET A 182 51.37 -48.05 19.00
C MET A 182 51.78 -47.20 17.79
N ASN A 183 52.99 -47.38 17.27
CA ASN A 183 53.42 -46.72 16.04
C ASN A 183 52.68 -47.29 14.82
N TYR A 184 52.55 -48.61 14.69
CA TYR A 184 51.77 -49.23 13.62
C TYR A 184 50.30 -48.80 13.66
N LEU A 185 49.65 -48.76 14.83
CA LEU A 185 48.28 -48.27 15.01
C LEU A 185 48.08 -46.83 14.53
N ARG A 186 49.09 -45.96 14.69
CA ARG A 186 49.07 -44.57 14.20
C ARG A 186 49.33 -44.46 12.69
N MET A 187 49.91 -45.49 12.09
CA MET A 187 50.21 -45.60 10.65
C MET A 187 49.14 -46.38 9.87
N VAL A 188 48.07 -46.88 10.53
CA VAL A 188 46.96 -47.52 9.83
C VAL A 188 46.12 -46.46 9.12
N GLU A 189 46.13 -46.52 7.80
CA GLU A 189 45.08 -45.97 6.95
C GLU A 189 44.04 -47.06 6.70
N TYR A 190 42.77 -46.81 7.00
CA TYR A 190 41.69 -47.77 6.78
C TYR A 190 40.40 -47.06 6.35
N ASP A 191 39.75 -47.55 5.30
CA ASP A 191 38.45 -47.07 4.85
C ASP A 191 37.35 -48.02 5.35
N GLY A 192 36.58 -47.56 6.34
CA GLY A 192 35.63 -48.37 7.10
C GLY A 192 34.17 -47.93 7.00
N LEU A 193 33.34 -48.47 7.90
CA LEU A 193 31.92 -48.14 8.02
C LEU A 193 31.69 -46.69 8.46
N THR A 194 32.66 -46.08 9.13
CA THR A 194 32.66 -44.64 9.45
C THR A 194 33.51 -43.80 8.49
N GLY A 195 33.79 -44.31 7.29
CA GLY A 195 34.62 -43.64 6.28
C GLY A 195 36.12 -43.75 6.57
N ARG A 196 36.90 -42.78 6.08
CA ARG A 196 38.37 -42.76 6.17
C ARG A 196 38.86 -42.65 7.62
N VAL A 197 39.70 -43.58 8.05
CA VAL A 197 40.32 -43.65 9.37
C VAL A 197 41.82 -43.42 9.23
N GLU A 198 42.30 -42.29 9.75
CA GLU A 198 43.70 -41.89 9.85
C GLU A 198 43.94 -41.28 11.24
N PHE A 199 45.16 -41.37 11.77
CA PHE A 199 45.49 -40.84 13.10
C PHE A 199 46.67 -39.86 13.07
N ASN A 200 46.57 -38.80 13.87
CA ASN A 200 47.69 -37.88 14.09
C ASN A 200 48.74 -38.46 15.06
N SER A 201 49.86 -37.74 15.23
CA SER A 201 50.96 -38.12 16.14
C SER A 201 50.56 -38.27 17.62
N LYS A 202 49.38 -37.79 18.02
CA LYS A 202 48.80 -37.96 19.37
C LYS A 202 47.86 -39.18 19.46
N GLY A 203 47.56 -39.86 18.36
CA GLY A 203 46.58 -40.95 18.28
C GLY A 203 45.12 -40.48 18.19
N GLN A 204 44.88 -39.23 17.80
CA GLN A 204 43.53 -38.69 17.57
C GLN A 204 43.18 -38.83 16.08
N ARG A 205 41.94 -39.21 15.77
CA ARG A 205 41.49 -39.36 14.38
C ARG A 205 41.50 -38.01 13.64
N THR A 206 42.01 -38.03 12.41
CA THR A 206 42.06 -36.91 11.46
C THR A 206 41.48 -37.33 10.11
N ASN A 207 41.31 -36.37 9.19
CA ASN A 207 40.84 -36.60 7.82
C ASN A 207 39.50 -37.37 7.75
N TYR A 208 38.61 -37.07 8.70
CA TYR A 208 37.27 -37.68 8.78
C TYR A 208 36.24 -36.79 8.08
N THR A 209 35.15 -37.41 7.65
CA THR A 209 33.99 -36.74 7.05
C THR A 209 32.77 -36.86 7.94
N LEU A 210 31.91 -35.83 7.90
CA LEU A 210 30.60 -35.80 8.52
C LEU A 210 29.56 -35.54 7.43
N ARG A 211 28.56 -36.42 7.30
CA ARG A 211 27.39 -36.16 6.46
C ARG A 211 26.41 -35.31 7.27
N ILE A 212 25.93 -34.22 6.68
CA ILE A 212 24.90 -33.37 7.27
C ILE A 212 23.55 -33.87 6.79
N LEU A 213 22.67 -34.16 7.74
CA LEU A 213 21.36 -34.76 7.51
C LEU A 213 20.26 -33.79 7.95
N GLU A 214 19.24 -33.66 7.11
CA GLU A 214 18.01 -32.92 7.38
C GLU A 214 16.86 -33.91 7.60
N LYS A 215 15.96 -33.59 8.55
CA LYS A 215 14.69 -34.32 8.68
C LYS A 215 13.85 -34.13 7.41
N HIS A 216 13.41 -35.21 6.80
CA HIS A 216 12.53 -35.19 5.63
C HIS A 216 11.36 -36.17 5.79
N ARG A 217 10.36 -36.06 4.91
CA ARG A 217 9.17 -36.91 4.94
C ARG A 217 9.57 -38.36 4.62
N GLY A 218 9.56 -39.22 5.62
CA GLY A 218 9.99 -40.63 5.49
C GLY A 218 11.45 -40.92 5.88
N GLY A 219 12.14 -39.99 6.56
CA GLY A 219 13.44 -40.25 7.17
C GLY A 219 14.45 -39.10 7.01
N HIS A 220 15.74 -39.43 7.00
CA HIS A 220 16.82 -38.45 6.98
C HIS A 220 17.39 -38.27 5.56
N LYS A 221 17.47 -37.03 5.09
CA LYS A 221 17.99 -36.65 3.77
C LYS A 221 19.38 -36.04 3.91
N GLU A 222 20.34 -36.47 3.10
CA GLU A 222 21.67 -35.87 3.07
C GLU A 222 21.68 -34.56 2.26
N ILE A 223 22.11 -33.47 2.87
CA ILE A 223 22.17 -32.13 2.25
C ILE A 223 23.60 -31.67 1.94
N GLY A 224 24.61 -32.24 2.60
CA GLY A 224 26.02 -31.92 2.36
C GLY A 224 27.00 -32.77 3.15
N ILE A 225 28.28 -32.60 2.86
CA ILE A 225 29.41 -33.29 3.48
C ILE A 225 30.40 -32.25 4.01
N TRP A 226 30.68 -32.32 5.31
CA TRP A 226 31.75 -31.56 5.94
C TRP A 226 33.00 -32.44 6.02
N TYR A 227 34.14 -31.91 5.57
CA TYR A 227 35.44 -32.56 5.63
C TYR A 227 36.27 -31.95 6.76
N SER A 228 37.13 -32.72 7.44
CA SER A 228 37.97 -32.16 8.51
C SER A 228 39.20 -31.37 8.02
N ASN A 229 39.39 -31.23 6.70
CA ASN A 229 40.53 -30.56 6.05
C ASN A 229 40.08 -29.45 5.08
N ASN A 230 39.06 -29.72 4.26
CA ASN A 230 38.40 -28.74 3.41
C ASN A 230 37.21 -28.08 4.14
N THR A 231 36.65 -27.02 3.57
CA THR A 231 35.40 -26.41 4.03
C THR A 231 34.18 -27.30 3.73
N LEU A 232 33.00 -26.89 4.22
CA LEU A 232 31.71 -27.52 3.93
C LEU A 232 31.47 -27.59 2.40
N ALA A 233 31.20 -28.80 1.90
CA ALA A 233 30.68 -29.02 0.55
C ALA A 233 29.20 -29.37 0.64
N MET A 234 28.33 -28.54 0.07
CA MET A 234 26.89 -28.77 0.07
C MET A 234 26.46 -29.38 -1.27
N ASN A 235 25.70 -30.47 -1.24
CA ASN A 235 25.30 -31.20 -2.47
C ASN A 235 24.17 -30.49 -3.24
N SER A 236 23.63 -29.42 -2.65
CA SER A 236 22.61 -28.53 -3.21
C SER A 236 22.84 -27.14 -2.64
N THR A 237 22.40 -26.10 -3.34
CA THR A 237 22.40 -24.71 -2.84
C THR A 237 21.34 -24.47 -1.75
N SER A 238 20.93 -25.50 -1.01
CA SER A 238 19.69 -25.59 -0.21
C SER A 238 19.65 -24.76 1.09
N LEU A 239 20.55 -23.79 1.26
CA LEU A 239 20.27 -22.63 2.13
C LEU A 239 19.34 -21.64 1.42
N ASP A 240 19.47 -21.51 0.10
CA ASP A 240 18.34 -21.23 -0.78
C ASP A 240 17.50 -22.51 -0.85
N ILE A 241 16.64 -22.67 0.15
CA ILE A 241 15.50 -23.60 0.10
C ILE A 241 14.75 -23.34 -1.23
N ASN A 242 14.10 -24.36 -1.83
CA ASN A 242 13.07 -24.11 -2.84
C ASN A 242 11.88 -23.38 -2.18
N VAL A 243 12.02 -22.08 -1.87
CA VAL A 243 11.09 -21.35 -1.00
C VAL A 243 9.67 -21.35 -1.58
N SER A 244 9.58 -21.37 -2.92
CA SER A 244 8.36 -21.46 -3.71
C SER A 244 7.56 -22.76 -3.49
N GLU A 245 8.19 -23.84 -3.03
CA GLU A 245 7.48 -25.06 -2.58
C GLU A 245 7.09 -24.97 -1.10
N THR A 246 7.61 -24.01 -0.34
CA THR A 246 7.35 -23.87 1.10
C THR A 246 6.12 -23.04 1.45
N LEU A 247 5.63 -22.16 0.57
CA LEU A 247 4.34 -21.48 0.77
C LEU A 247 3.17 -22.28 0.17
N ALA A 248 3.44 -23.07 -0.86
CA ALA A 248 2.46 -23.92 -1.54
C ALA A 248 1.70 -24.83 -0.55
N ASN A 249 0.37 -24.75 -0.59
CA ASN A 249 -0.57 -25.51 0.26
C ASN A 249 -0.51 -25.25 1.78
N LYS A 250 0.28 -24.28 2.27
CA LYS A 250 0.16 -23.83 3.68
C LYS A 250 -1.10 -22.99 3.88
N THR A 251 -1.63 -22.97 5.11
CA THR A 251 -2.73 -22.06 5.50
C THR A 251 -2.19 -21.02 6.48
N LEU A 252 -2.00 -19.77 6.01
CA LEU A 252 -1.48 -18.67 6.82
C LEU A 252 -2.61 -17.95 7.58
N ILE A 253 -2.38 -17.61 8.85
CA ILE A 253 -3.29 -16.80 9.67
C ILE A 253 -2.98 -15.32 9.39
N VAL A 254 -3.94 -14.61 8.80
CA VAL A 254 -3.81 -13.18 8.47
C VAL A 254 -4.62 -12.36 9.45
N THR A 255 -3.95 -11.57 10.30
CA THR A 255 -4.62 -10.59 11.17
C THR A 255 -4.93 -9.30 10.41
N THR A 256 -6.09 -8.71 10.68
CA THR A 256 -6.54 -7.47 10.05
C THR A 256 -7.51 -6.69 10.95
N ILE A 257 -7.83 -5.47 10.54
CA ILE A 257 -8.76 -4.54 11.20
C ILE A 257 -9.88 -4.18 10.20
N LEU A 258 -11.09 -3.89 10.68
CA LEU A 258 -12.18 -3.40 9.83
C LEU A 258 -11.95 -1.92 9.53
N GLU A 259 -11.71 -1.61 8.25
CA GLU A 259 -11.38 -0.28 7.76
C GLU A 259 -11.81 -0.15 6.29
N ASN A 260 -12.70 0.77 5.98
CA ASN A 260 -13.18 0.97 4.61
C ASN A 260 -12.16 1.79 3.78
N PRO A 261 -11.83 1.42 2.52
CA PRO A 261 -12.29 0.26 1.75
C PRO A 261 -11.29 -0.92 1.77
N TYR A 262 -10.39 -0.99 2.75
CA TYR A 262 -9.33 -2.01 2.85
C TYR A 262 -9.88 -3.40 3.20
N VAL A 263 -10.62 -3.49 4.31
CA VAL A 263 -11.33 -4.69 4.76
C VAL A 263 -12.67 -4.29 5.36
N MET A 264 -13.73 -4.70 4.68
CA MET A 264 -15.13 -4.45 5.02
C MET A 264 -15.83 -5.79 5.25
N ARG A 265 -16.90 -5.79 6.04
CA ARG A 265 -17.84 -6.93 6.07
C ARG A 265 -18.88 -6.72 4.96
N LYS A 266 -19.23 -7.80 4.27
CA LYS A 266 -20.38 -7.80 3.36
C LYS A 266 -21.68 -7.57 4.15
N ASP A 267 -22.68 -6.95 3.54
CA ASP A 267 -24.00 -6.75 4.17
C ASP A 267 -24.58 -8.08 4.70
N ASN A 268 -24.52 -9.12 3.87
CA ASN A 268 -24.99 -10.47 4.19
C ASN A 268 -23.90 -11.38 4.81
N TYR A 269 -22.94 -10.84 5.59
CA TYR A 269 -21.82 -11.62 6.15
C TYR A 269 -22.25 -12.86 6.98
N GLN A 270 -23.48 -12.91 7.47
CA GLN A 270 -24.02 -14.02 8.26
C GLN A 270 -24.29 -15.29 7.41
N ASP A 271 -24.54 -15.13 6.11
CA ASP A 271 -24.78 -16.24 5.17
C ASP A 271 -23.47 -16.91 4.73
N PHE A 272 -22.34 -16.21 4.87
CA PHE A 272 -21.00 -16.68 4.47
C PHE A 272 -20.21 -17.24 5.66
N GLN A 273 -19.24 -18.10 5.39
CA GLN A 273 -18.32 -18.64 6.40
C GLN A 273 -16.86 -18.42 5.98
N GLY A 274 -15.98 -18.23 6.97
CA GLY A 274 -14.54 -18.01 6.72
C GLY A 274 -14.27 -16.68 5.99
N ASN A 275 -13.35 -16.71 5.02
CA ASN A 275 -12.84 -15.51 4.35
C ASN A 275 -13.93 -14.76 3.56
N ASP A 276 -14.95 -15.44 3.05
CA ASP A 276 -15.97 -14.84 2.19
C ASP A 276 -16.96 -13.93 2.92
N GLN A 277 -16.87 -13.83 4.25
CA GLN A 277 -17.54 -12.80 5.05
C GLN A 277 -16.99 -11.39 4.78
N TYR A 278 -15.77 -11.29 4.20
CA TYR A 278 -15.02 -10.05 4.01
C TYR A 278 -14.80 -9.72 2.53
N GLU A 279 -14.68 -8.41 2.27
CA GLU A 279 -14.28 -7.84 0.98
C GLU A 279 -13.53 -6.51 1.16
N GLY A 280 -13.05 -5.91 0.09
CA GLY A 280 -12.19 -4.73 0.11
C GLY A 280 -10.83 -4.96 -0.53
N PHE A 281 -10.06 -3.88 -0.67
CA PHE A 281 -8.78 -3.86 -1.37
C PHE A 281 -7.77 -4.89 -0.84
N CYS A 282 -7.62 -4.99 0.49
CA CYS A 282 -6.68 -5.92 1.10
C CYS A 282 -7.13 -7.37 0.95
N VAL A 283 -8.44 -7.64 0.89
CA VAL A 283 -8.98 -8.98 0.67
C VAL A 283 -8.75 -9.45 -0.76
N ASP A 284 -8.93 -8.57 -1.75
CA ASP A 284 -8.60 -8.88 -3.15
C ASP A 284 -7.08 -9.01 -3.37
N MET A 285 -6.27 -8.15 -2.77
CA MET A 285 -4.80 -8.25 -2.83
C MET A 285 -4.30 -9.57 -2.22
N LEU A 286 -4.91 -10.03 -1.11
CA LEU A 286 -4.62 -11.34 -0.53
C LEU A 286 -4.98 -12.51 -1.46
N ARG A 287 -6.08 -12.40 -2.22
CA ARG A 287 -6.45 -13.40 -3.25
C ARG A 287 -5.39 -13.46 -4.36
N GLU A 288 -4.98 -12.32 -4.91
CA GLU A 288 -3.94 -12.26 -5.95
C GLU A 288 -2.58 -12.82 -5.45
N LEU A 289 -2.18 -12.49 -4.21
CA LEU A 289 -0.96 -13.03 -3.60
C LEU A 289 -1.05 -14.55 -3.37
N ALA A 290 -2.21 -15.05 -2.91
CA ALA A 290 -2.48 -16.48 -2.75
C ALA A 290 -2.46 -17.22 -4.11
N ASP A 291 -3.01 -16.61 -5.16
CA ASP A 291 -2.99 -17.17 -6.52
C ASP A 291 -1.57 -17.18 -7.14
N ILE A 292 -0.68 -16.25 -6.78
CA ILE A 292 0.73 -16.27 -7.21
C ILE A 292 1.53 -17.30 -6.40
N LEU A 293 1.53 -17.19 -5.08
CA LEU A 293 2.41 -17.96 -4.17
C LEU A 293 1.81 -19.30 -3.69
N LYS A 294 0.60 -19.64 -4.13
CA LYS A 294 -0.12 -20.91 -3.89
C LYS A 294 -0.36 -21.28 -2.42
N PHE A 295 -0.37 -20.29 -1.52
CA PHE A 295 -0.82 -20.48 -0.13
C PHE A 295 -2.34 -20.32 -0.02
N SER A 296 -2.94 -21.02 0.95
CA SER A 296 -4.26 -20.71 1.50
C SER A 296 -4.11 -19.73 2.66
N PHE A 297 -5.15 -18.98 2.99
CA PHE A 297 -5.14 -18.10 4.16
C PHE A 297 -6.44 -18.15 4.95
N LYS A 298 -6.39 -17.70 6.20
CA LYS A 298 -7.56 -17.49 7.05
C LYS A 298 -7.52 -16.08 7.62
N ILE A 299 -8.53 -15.27 7.32
CA ILE A 299 -8.69 -13.94 7.90
C ILE A 299 -9.10 -14.08 9.38
N LYS A 300 -8.39 -13.35 10.24
CA LYS A 300 -8.71 -13.13 11.64
C LYS A 300 -8.82 -11.63 11.88
N LEU A 301 -9.82 -11.19 12.62
CA LEU A 301 -9.85 -9.81 13.14
C LEU A 301 -8.95 -9.73 14.38
N VAL A 302 -8.23 -8.62 14.53
CA VAL A 302 -7.37 -8.33 15.68
C VAL A 302 -8.19 -8.26 16.98
N ASP A 303 -7.67 -8.84 18.08
CA ASP A 303 -8.43 -9.08 19.31
C ASP A 303 -8.93 -7.78 20.01
N ASP A 304 -8.21 -6.66 19.87
CA ASP A 304 -8.45 -5.39 20.58
C ASP A 304 -8.95 -4.24 19.69
N GLY A 305 -9.02 -4.46 18.37
CA GLY A 305 -9.40 -3.42 17.40
C GLY A 305 -8.31 -2.38 17.09
N LEU A 306 -7.03 -2.63 17.40
CA LEU A 306 -5.94 -1.66 17.21
C LEU A 306 -4.89 -2.10 16.17
N TYR A 307 -4.26 -1.14 15.49
CA TYR A 307 -3.07 -1.40 14.66
C TYR A 307 -1.86 -1.85 15.49
N GLY A 308 -1.76 -1.35 16.73
CA GLY A 308 -0.69 -1.63 17.67
C GLY A 308 0.23 -0.43 17.90
N ALA A 309 0.46 -0.17 19.19
CA ALA A 309 1.32 0.86 19.76
C ALA A 309 2.14 0.27 20.92
N PRO A 310 3.30 0.84 21.27
CA PRO A 310 4.12 0.37 22.38
C PRO A 310 3.50 0.74 23.74
N GLU A 311 3.51 -0.18 24.68
CA GLU A 311 3.09 0.05 26.06
C GLU A 311 4.27 0.39 26.98
N PRO A 312 4.05 1.06 28.14
CA PRO A 312 5.12 1.38 29.10
C PRO A 312 5.85 0.15 29.70
N ASN A 313 5.25 -1.04 29.60
CA ASN A 313 5.86 -2.32 29.99
C ASN A 313 6.79 -2.93 28.92
N GLY A 314 6.96 -2.28 27.76
CA GLY A 314 7.74 -2.79 26.63
C GLY A 314 7.01 -3.80 25.74
N SER A 315 5.74 -4.11 26.04
CA SER A 315 4.87 -4.91 25.18
C SER A 315 4.22 -4.05 24.09
N TRP A 316 3.43 -4.68 23.22
CA TRP A 316 2.74 -4.02 22.11
C TRP A 316 1.30 -4.53 22.01
N THR A 317 0.38 -3.61 21.77
CA THR A 317 -1.03 -3.88 21.46
C THR A 317 -1.25 -4.25 19.99
N GLY A 318 -2.48 -4.58 19.62
CA GLY A 318 -2.95 -4.64 18.25
C GLY A 318 -2.26 -5.68 17.36
N MET A 319 -2.34 -5.45 16.05
CA MET A 319 -1.74 -6.34 15.03
C MET A 319 -0.23 -6.51 15.23
N VAL A 320 0.50 -5.47 15.68
CA VAL A 320 1.91 -5.59 16.06
C VAL A 320 2.10 -6.60 17.21
N GLY A 321 1.28 -6.52 18.25
CA GLY A 321 1.26 -7.46 19.36
C GLY A 321 0.91 -8.89 18.93
N GLU A 322 -0.01 -9.07 17.99
CA GLU A 322 -0.34 -10.41 17.46
C GLU A 322 0.82 -11.05 16.69
N LEU A 323 1.56 -10.28 15.88
CA LEU A 323 2.75 -10.75 15.16
C LEU A 323 3.91 -11.09 16.11
N ILE A 324 4.19 -10.22 17.09
CA ILE A 324 5.28 -10.43 18.08
C ILE A 324 5.01 -11.70 18.92
N ASN A 325 3.76 -11.94 19.28
CA ASN A 325 3.34 -13.12 20.03
C ASN A 325 3.02 -14.34 19.15
N ARG A 326 3.28 -14.26 17.83
CA ARG A 326 3.03 -15.32 16.83
C ARG A 326 1.59 -15.88 16.87
N LYS A 327 0.61 -15.02 17.16
CA LYS A 327 -0.84 -15.30 17.02
C LYS A 327 -1.30 -15.29 15.55
N ALA A 328 -0.55 -14.61 14.68
CA ALA A 328 -0.78 -14.50 13.25
C ALA A 328 0.56 -14.55 12.49
N ASP A 329 0.51 -15.02 11.25
CA ASP A 329 1.68 -15.13 10.35
C ASP A 329 1.89 -13.85 9.53
N LEU A 330 0.80 -13.13 9.22
CA LEU A 330 0.79 -11.90 8.42
C LEU A 330 -0.18 -10.87 9.03
N ALA A 331 0.13 -9.59 8.91
CA ALA A 331 -0.80 -8.48 9.14
C ALA A 331 -1.01 -7.71 7.83
N VAL A 332 -2.27 -7.61 7.37
CA VAL A 332 -2.62 -6.93 6.12
C VAL A 332 -3.82 -6.01 6.33
N ALA A 333 -3.57 -4.70 6.25
CA ALA A 333 -4.54 -3.61 6.41
C ALA A 333 -3.95 -2.31 5.81
N GLY A 334 -4.53 -1.14 6.12
CA GLY A 334 -3.87 0.17 5.99
C GLY A 334 -2.69 0.33 6.98
N PHE A 335 -1.69 -0.54 6.90
CA PHE A 335 -0.70 -0.71 7.96
C PHE A 335 0.57 0.10 7.68
N THR A 336 0.64 1.34 8.21
CA THR A 336 1.77 2.26 8.02
C THR A 336 3.08 1.64 8.52
N ILE A 337 4.08 1.53 7.62
CA ILE A 337 5.46 1.18 7.97
C ILE A 337 6.05 2.34 8.80
N THR A 338 6.66 2.03 9.94
CA THR A 338 7.28 3.01 10.85
C THR A 338 8.51 2.43 11.54
N SER A 339 9.50 3.27 11.84
CA SER A 339 10.78 2.86 12.45
C SER A 339 10.70 2.43 13.91
N GLU A 340 9.51 2.50 14.54
CA GLU A 340 9.24 1.88 15.84
C GLU A 340 8.72 0.45 15.67
N ARG A 341 7.84 0.20 14.68
CA ARG A 341 7.34 -1.15 14.34
C ARG A 341 8.42 -2.00 13.67
N GLU A 342 9.21 -1.44 12.77
CA GLU A 342 10.30 -2.13 12.03
C GLU A 342 11.43 -2.67 12.93
N LYS A 343 11.49 -2.23 14.20
CA LYS A 343 12.40 -2.79 15.22
C LYS A 343 11.91 -4.10 15.86
N VAL A 344 10.62 -4.42 15.71
CA VAL A 344 9.96 -5.53 16.43
C VAL A 344 9.19 -6.49 15.51
N ILE A 345 8.88 -6.07 14.29
CA ILE A 345 8.27 -6.87 13.22
C ILE A 345 8.94 -6.56 11.88
N ASP A 346 9.04 -7.55 10.98
CA ASP A 346 9.47 -7.35 9.61
C ASP A 346 8.34 -6.77 8.75
N PHE A 347 8.69 -6.07 7.67
CA PHE A 347 7.74 -5.59 6.67
C PHE A 347 8.15 -6.04 5.25
N SER A 348 7.16 -6.21 4.38
CA SER A 348 7.38 -6.26 2.93
C SER A 348 7.81 -4.89 2.37
N LYS A 349 8.23 -4.84 1.10
CA LYS A 349 8.18 -3.57 0.35
C LYS A 349 6.74 -3.01 0.35
N PRO A 350 6.56 -1.67 0.35
CA PRO A 350 5.24 -1.07 0.43
C PRO A 350 4.43 -1.33 -0.84
N PHE A 351 3.19 -1.81 -0.68
CA PHE A 351 2.27 -2.06 -1.80
C PHE A 351 1.48 -0.81 -2.23
N MET A 352 1.46 0.24 -1.40
CA MET A 352 0.80 1.51 -1.67
C MET A 352 1.57 2.65 -1.01
N THR A 353 1.91 3.69 -1.76
CA THR A 353 2.53 4.93 -1.27
C THR A 353 1.48 6.00 -0.99
N LEU A 354 1.74 6.81 0.03
CA LEU A 354 0.80 7.78 0.61
C LEU A 354 1.54 8.82 1.46
N GLY A 355 0.80 9.76 2.04
CA GLY A 355 1.33 10.66 3.07
C GLY A 355 0.21 11.22 3.94
N ILE A 356 0.56 11.95 5.01
CA ILE A 356 -0.39 12.77 5.77
C ILE A 356 -0.91 13.87 4.84
N SER A 357 -2.21 14.07 4.84
CA SER A 357 -2.93 15.09 4.07
C SER A 357 -3.91 15.85 4.97
N ILE A 358 -4.30 17.05 4.57
CA ILE A 358 -5.26 17.88 5.30
C ILE A 358 -6.65 17.68 4.68
N LEU A 359 -7.58 17.11 5.42
CA LEU A 359 -9.00 17.02 5.05
C LEU A 359 -9.75 18.23 5.62
N TYR A 360 -10.38 19.03 4.77
CA TYR A 360 -11.19 20.19 5.18
C TYR A 360 -12.46 20.29 4.34
N ARG A 361 -13.51 20.92 4.88
CA ARG A 361 -14.79 21.08 4.20
C ARG A 361 -14.70 22.13 3.07
N VAL A 362 -15.32 21.86 1.91
CA VAL A 362 -15.30 22.81 0.78
C VAL A 362 -15.94 24.13 1.21
N GLN A 363 -15.19 25.23 1.08
CA GLN A 363 -15.79 26.56 1.14
C GLN A 363 -16.38 26.85 -0.24
N LEU A 364 -17.66 26.49 -0.46
CA LEU A 364 -18.38 26.96 -1.64
C LEU A 364 -18.36 28.49 -1.61
N GLY A 365 -17.66 29.09 -2.57
CA GLY A 365 -17.49 30.53 -2.67
C GLY A 365 -18.84 31.24 -2.56
N ARG A 366 -18.89 32.31 -1.76
CA ARG A 366 -20.12 33.07 -1.52
C ARG A 366 -20.74 33.44 -2.87
N LYS A 367 -21.99 32.99 -3.10
CA LYS A 367 -22.72 33.27 -4.35
C LYS A 367 -22.58 34.76 -4.72
N PRO A 368 -22.27 35.08 -5.99
CA PRO A 368 -22.03 36.46 -6.40
C PRO A 368 -23.22 37.33 -6.01
N GLY A 369 -22.93 38.47 -5.38
CA GLY A 369 -23.97 39.42 -4.97
C GLY A 369 -24.58 40.11 -6.19
N TYR A 370 -25.80 40.63 -6.07
CA TYR A 370 -26.48 41.35 -7.16
C TYR A 370 -25.64 42.49 -7.79
N PHE A 371 -24.66 43.04 -7.06
CA PHE A 371 -23.77 44.10 -7.54
C PHE A 371 -22.44 43.60 -8.14
N SER A 372 -22.27 42.29 -8.42
CA SER A 372 -21.01 41.71 -8.90
C SER A 372 -20.51 42.24 -10.25
N PHE A 373 -21.33 43.03 -10.96
CA PHE A 373 -20.90 43.77 -12.14
C PHE A 373 -20.05 45.01 -11.79
N LEU A 374 -20.00 45.45 -10.53
CA LEU A 374 -19.12 46.54 -10.07
C LEU A 374 -17.73 46.04 -9.66
N ASP A 375 -17.62 44.79 -9.22
CA ASP A 375 -16.40 44.12 -8.74
C ASP A 375 -15.18 44.16 -9.70
N PRO A 376 -15.31 44.21 -11.05
CA PRO A 376 -14.16 44.33 -11.96
C PRO A 376 -13.28 45.57 -11.77
N PHE A 377 -13.75 46.58 -11.02
CA PHE A 377 -12.99 47.73 -10.56
C PHE A 377 -13.21 47.98 -9.06
N SER A 378 -12.15 48.31 -8.33
CA SER A 378 -12.27 48.62 -6.90
C SER A 378 -13.07 49.92 -6.66
N PRO A 379 -13.71 50.09 -5.48
CA PRO A 379 -14.46 51.32 -5.16
C PRO A 379 -13.65 52.61 -5.29
N ALA A 380 -12.33 52.55 -5.09
CA ALA A 380 -11.43 53.69 -5.32
C ALA A 380 -11.36 54.10 -6.80
N VAL A 381 -11.30 53.14 -7.73
CA VAL A 381 -11.31 53.42 -9.18
C VAL A 381 -12.64 54.06 -9.58
N TRP A 382 -13.78 53.55 -9.08
CA TRP A 382 -15.09 54.17 -9.30
C TRP A 382 -15.17 55.62 -8.79
N LEU A 383 -14.58 55.91 -7.63
CA LEU A 383 -14.49 57.28 -7.08
C LEU A 383 -13.61 58.20 -7.95
N PHE A 384 -12.43 57.73 -8.39
CA PHE A 384 -11.58 58.50 -9.29
C PHE A 384 -12.22 58.74 -10.67
N MET A 385 -13.00 57.78 -11.18
CA MET A 385 -13.79 57.94 -12.41
C MET A 385 -14.85 59.04 -12.27
N LEU A 386 -15.57 59.09 -11.14
CA LEU A 386 -16.54 60.15 -10.85
C LEU A 386 -15.88 61.52 -10.74
N LEU A 387 -14.71 61.60 -10.07
CA LEU A 387 -13.94 62.84 -9.95
C LEU A 387 -13.41 63.32 -11.31
N ALA A 388 -12.90 62.41 -12.14
CA ALA A 388 -12.43 62.73 -13.50
C ALA A 388 -13.58 63.22 -14.40
N TYR A 389 -14.75 62.59 -14.32
CA TYR A 389 -15.97 63.02 -15.01
C TYR A 389 -16.36 64.46 -14.65
N LEU A 390 -16.41 64.79 -13.35
CA LEU A 390 -16.73 66.15 -12.89
C LEU A 390 -15.66 67.17 -13.31
N ALA A 391 -14.38 66.80 -13.21
CA ALA A 391 -13.27 67.65 -13.64
C ALA A 391 -13.33 67.96 -15.15
N VAL A 392 -13.55 66.96 -15.99
CA VAL A 392 -13.67 67.15 -17.46
C VAL A 392 -14.91 67.97 -17.81
N SER A 393 -16.04 67.74 -17.13
CA SER A 393 -17.26 68.56 -17.30
C SER A 393 -17.00 70.03 -16.99
N CYS A 394 -16.29 70.32 -15.90
CA CYS A 394 -15.90 71.67 -15.50
C CYS A 394 -14.91 72.31 -16.49
N VAL A 395 -13.88 71.58 -16.91
CA VAL A 395 -12.89 72.05 -17.90
C VAL A 395 -13.54 72.33 -19.26
N LEU A 396 -14.49 71.50 -19.70
CA LEU A 396 -15.26 71.75 -20.93
C LEU A 396 -16.14 73.01 -20.80
N PHE A 397 -16.84 73.19 -19.68
CA PHE A 397 -17.63 74.40 -19.42
C PHE A 397 -16.75 75.68 -19.46
N LEU A 398 -15.61 75.66 -18.77
CA LEU A 398 -14.66 76.77 -18.75
C LEU A 398 -14.06 77.03 -20.14
N ALA A 399 -13.56 75.99 -20.82
CA ALA A 399 -12.96 76.11 -22.14
C ALA A 399 -13.95 76.60 -23.20
N ALA A 400 -15.22 76.15 -23.14
CA ALA A 400 -16.27 76.61 -24.04
C ALA A 400 -16.70 78.05 -23.77
N ARG A 401 -16.68 78.52 -22.51
CA ARG A 401 -16.99 79.92 -22.18
C ARG A 401 -15.86 80.87 -22.58
N LEU A 402 -14.60 80.47 -22.35
CA LEU A 402 -13.40 81.25 -22.63
C LEU A 402 -13.01 81.29 -24.12
N SER A 403 -13.39 80.29 -24.92
CA SER A 403 -13.04 80.26 -26.35
C SER A 403 -14.10 80.98 -27.20
N PRO A 404 -13.77 82.09 -27.90
CA PRO A 404 -14.74 82.85 -28.68
C PRO A 404 -15.28 82.09 -29.90
N TYR A 405 -14.65 80.98 -30.29
CA TYR A 405 -15.04 80.15 -31.43
C TYR A 405 -16.19 79.16 -31.14
N GLU A 406 -16.58 78.94 -29.88
CA GLU A 406 -17.79 78.16 -29.54
C GLU A 406 -19.06 79.02 -29.50
N TRP A 407 -18.91 80.34 -29.31
CA TRP A 407 -20.02 81.27 -29.34
C TRP A 407 -20.45 81.52 -30.79
N TYR A 408 -21.67 81.13 -31.16
CA TYR A 408 -22.18 81.26 -32.53
C TYR A 408 -23.62 81.76 -32.58
N ASN A 409 -23.98 82.41 -33.68
CA ASN A 409 -25.34 82.85 -33.91
C ASN A 409 -26.16 81.70 -34.55
N PRO A 410 -27.27 81.25 -33.95
CA PRO A 410 -28.07 80.13 -34.46
C PRO A 410 -28.78 80.43 -35.79
N HIS A 411 -29.02 81.71 -36.11
CA HIS A 411 -29.74 82.15 -37.29
C HIS A 411 -28.92 83.15 -38.13
N PRO A 412 -27.79 82.72 -38.75
CA PRO A 412 -26.90 83.60 -39.52
C PRO A 412 -27.55 84.24 -40.76
N CYS A 413 -28.77 83.85 -41.09
CA CYS A 413 -29.59 84.40 -42.18
C CYS A 413 -30.31 85.71 -41.78
N LEU A 414 -30.49 85.99 -40.47
CA LEU A 414 -31.25 87.14 -39.96
C LEU A 414 -30.35 88.36 -39.71
N ARG A 415 -30.42 89.35 -40.61
CA ARG A 415 -29.49 90.50 -40.63
C ARG A 415 -29.66 91.50 -39.48
N GLU A 416 -30.79 91.47 -38.79
CA GLU A 416 -31.15 92.38 -37.67
C GLU A 416 -30.75 91.86 -36.28
N ARG A 417 -30.51 90.55 -36.10
CA ARG A 417 -30.07 89.95 -34.82
C ARG A 417 -28.66 89.39 -34.93
N ARG A 418 -27.67 90.25 -35.19
CA ARG A 418 -26.27 89.84 -35.29
C ARG A 418 -25.66 89.47 -33.94
N ASP A 419 -26.02 90.21 -32.90
CA ASP A 419 -25.34 90.17 -31.60
C ASP A 419 -25.88 89.07 -30.65
N MET A 420 -26.82 88.26 -31.12
CA MET A 420 -27.32 87.08 -30.43
C MET A 420 -26.36 85.90 -30.65
N LEU A 421 -25.32 85.82 -29.82
CA LEU A 421 -24.38 84.70 -29.78
C LEU A 421 -24.78 83.72 -28.68
N GLU A 422 -25.02 82.47 -29.05
CA GLU A 422 -25.34 81.38 -28.13
C GLU A 422 -24.15 80.43 -27.97
N ASN A 423 -24.13 79.71 -26.86
CA ASN A 423 -23.09 78.74 -26.52
C ASN A 423 -23.75 77.46 -26.00
N GLN A 424 -23.60 76.36 -26.74
CA GLN A 424 -24.26 75.08 -26.45
C GLN A 424 -23.80 74.45 -25.12
N TYR A 425 -22.64 74.85 -24.57
CA TYR A 425 -22.15 74.39 -23.29
C TYR A 425 -22.75 75.23 -22.13
N THR A 426 -23.99 74.89 -21.78
CA THR A 426 -24.59 75.16 -20.46
C THR A 426 -23.98 74.21 -19.42
N LEU A 427 -24.15 74.47 -18.11
CA LEU A 427 -23.60 73.59 -17.07
C LEU A 427 -24.15 72.14 -17.18
N GLY A 428 -25.45 71.98 -17.45
CA GLY A 428 -26.06 70.68 -17.70
C GLY A 428 -25.54 70.01 -18.97
N ASN A 429 -25.41 70.76 -20.06
CA ASN A 429 -24.89 70.23 -21.33
C ASN A 429 -23.40 69.83 -21.24
N SER A 430 -22.61 70.56 -20.46
CA SER A 430 -21.21 70.23 -20.12
C SER A 430 -21.08 69.00 -19.23
N LEU A 431 -22.08 68.69 -18.39
CA LEU A 431 -22.18 67.45 -17.62
C LEU A 431 -22.70 66.28 -18.48
N TRP A 432 -23.57 66.54 -19.46
CA TRP A 432 -24.14 65.51 -20.34
C TRP A 432 -23.16 65.06 -21.44
N PHE A 433 -22.36 65.98 -21.99
CA PHE A 433 -21.41 65.66 -23.07
C PHE A 433 -20.42 64.54 -22.71
N PRO A 434 -19.79 64.51 -21.52
CA PRO A 434 -18.90 63.40 -21.14
C PRO A 434 -19.63 62.07 -20.95
N VAL A 435 -20.90 62.06 -20.53
CA VAL A 435 -21.74 60.85 -20.40
C VAL A 435 -21.93 60.19 -21.76
N GLY A 436 -22.24 60.97 -22.81
CA GLY A 436 -22.35 60.45 -24.18
C GLY A 436 -21.07 59.76 -24.69
N GLY A 437 -19.89 60.24 -24.26
CA GLY A 437 -18.62 59.57 -24.49
C GLY A 437 -18.47 58.27 -23.69
N PHE A 438 -18.81 58.28 -22.40
CA PHE A 438 -18.72 57.10 -21.52
C PHE A 438 -19.71 55.99 -21.91
N MET A 439 -20.89 56.35 -22.43
CA MET A 439 -21.88 55.39 -22.94
C MET A 439 -21.62 54.94 -24.39
N GLN A 440 -20.57 55.42 -25.04
CA GLN A 440 -20.22 55.16 -26.46
C GLN A 440 -21.28 55.54 -27.49
N GLN A 441 -22.35 56.27 -27.10
CA GLN A 441 -23.42 56.71 -27.98
C GLN A 441 -23.12 58.05 -28.67
N GLY A 442 -22.10 58.77 -28.21
CA GLY A 442 -21.77 60.12 -28.68
C GLY A 442 -22.68 61.19 -28.05
N SER A 443 -22.56 62.41 -28.57
CA SER A 443 -23.32 63.57 -28.10
C SER A 443 -23.72 64.46 -29.27
N GLU A 444 -24.91 65.05 -29.21
CA GLU A 444 -25.43 65.96 -30.25
C GLU A 444 -24.66 67.29 -30.30
N ILE A 445 -24.01 67.64 -29.19
CA ILE A 445 -23.16 68.84 -29.05
C ILE A 445 -21.78 68.54 -29.64
N MET A 446 -21.46 69.13 -30.78
CA MET A 446 -20.18 68.96 -31.46
C MET A 446 -19.22 70.13 -31.17
N PRO A 447 -18.06 69.91 -30.51
CA PRO A 447 -17.09 70.97 -30.22
C PRO A 447 -16.51 71.57 -31.50
N ARG A 448 -16.36 72.89 -31.53
CA ARG A 448 -15.92 73.68 -32.69
C ARG A 448 -14.53 74.28 -32.49
N ALA A 449 -14.24 74.77 -31.30
CA ALA A 449 -12.93 75.31 -30.95
C ALA A 449 -11.86 74.21 -30.86
N LEU A 450 -10.59 74.57 -31.05
CA LEU A 450 -9.49 73.61 -30.92
C LEU A 450 -9.30 73.13 -29.47
N SER A 451 -9.50 74.02 -28.48
CA SER A 451 -9.38 73.72 -27.05
C SER A 451 -10.39 72.67 -26.58
N THR A 452 -11.67 72.87 -26.86
CA THR A 452 -12.76 71.93 -26.53
C THR A 452 -12.58 70.59 -27.26
N ARG A 453 -12.12 70.60 -28.53
CA ARG A 453 -11.77 69.39 -29.29
C ARG A 453 -10.62 68.61 -28.66
N CYS A 454 -9.55 69.27 -28.20
CA CYS A 454 -8.45 68.61 -27.51
C CYS A 454 -8.91 67.95 -26.20
N VAL A 455 -9.69 68.66 -25.37
CA VAL A 455 -10.25 68.10 -24.12
C VAL A 455 -11.17 66.91 -24.43
N SER A 456 -12.03 67.02 -25.45
CA SER A 456 -12.94 65.96 -25.87
C SER A 456 -12.19 64.72 -26.40
N GLY A 457 -11.14 64.92 -27.20
CA GLY A 457 -10.31 63.84 -27.74
C GLY A 457 -9.54 63.08 -26.64
N VAL A 458 -9.01 63.80 -25.65
CA VAL A 458 -8.39 63.18 -24.46
C VAL A 458 -9.42 62.41 -23.64
N TRP A 459 -10.63 62.95 -23.45
CA TRP A 459 -11.72 62.23 -22.77
C TRP A 459 -12.14 60.96 -23.52
N TRP A 460 -12.28 61.01 -24.85
CA TRP A 460 -12.62 59.84 -25.66
C TRP A 460 -11.53 58.77 -25.62
N ALA A 461 -10.24 59.14 -25.65
CA ALA A 461 -9.13 58.20 -25.48
C ALA A 461 -9.15 57.54 -24.08
N PHE A 462 -9.35 58.34 -23.02
CA PHE A 462 -9.46 57.87 -21.65
C PHE A 462 -10.64 56.91 -21.45
N THR A 463 -11.84 57.28 -21.90
CA THR A 463 -13.04 56.44 -21.77
C THR A 463 -12.94 55.15 -22.58
N LEU A 464 -12.33 55.17 -23.78
CA LEU A 464 -12.05 53.97 -24.56
C LEU A 464 -11.16 52.99 -23.78
N ILE A 465 -10.06 53.46 -23.17
CA ILE A 465 -9.17 52.63 -22.35
C ILE A 465 -9.94 52.03 -21.17
N ILE A 466 -10.65 52.85 -20.39
CA ILE A 466 -11.39 52.41 -19.19
C ILE A 466 -12.44 51.34 -19.54
N ILE A 467 -13.23 51.53 -20.60
CA ILE A 467 -14.28 50.57 -20.98
C ILE A 467 -13.66 49.28 -21.53
N SER A 468 -12.53 49.36 -22.24
CA SER A 468 -11.76 48.19 -22.69
C SER A 468 -11.20 47.39 -21.50
N SER A 469 -10.64 48.06 -20.50
CA SER A 469 -10.17 47.42 -19.26
C SER A 469 -11.32 46.81 -18.44
N TYR A 470 -12.46 47.51 -18.33
CA TYR A 470 -13.64 46.99 -17.64
C TYR A 470 -14.17 45.71 -18.30
N THR A 471 -14.32 45.72 -19.63
CA THR A 471 -14.82 44.56 -20.38
C THR A 471 -13.85 43.38 -20.35
N ALA A 472 -12.53 43.63 -20.36
CA ALA A 472 -11.52 42.59 -20.17
C ALA A 472 -11.56 41.99 -18.76
N ASN A 473 -11.59 42.82 -17.71
CA ASN A 473 -11.66 42.36 -16.32
C ASN A 473 -12.96 41.60 -16.03
N LEU A 474 -14.10 42.09 -16.53
CA LEU A 474 -15.40 41.42 -16.40
C LEU A 474 -15.39 40.04 -17.08
N ALA A 475 -14.81 39.92 -18.28
CA ALA A 475 -14.68 38.63 -18.95
C ALA A 475 -13.78 37.64 -18.17
N ALA A 476 -12.68 38.12 -17.58
CA ALA A 476 -11.81 37.29 -16.73
C ALA A 476 -12.49 36.87 -15.42
N PHE A 477 -13.23 37.77 -14.77
CA PHE A 477 -13.97 37.48 -13.53
C PHE A 477 -15.11 36.47 -13.77
N LEU A 478 -15.84 36.60 -14.89
CA LEU A 478 -16.93 35.68 -15.26
C LEU A 478 -16.45 34.29 -15.71
N THR A 479 -15.19 34.15 -16.10
CA THR A 479 -14.59 32.85 -16.48
C THR A 479 -13.88 32.14 -15.33
N VAL A 480 -13.50 32.85 -14.27
CA VAL A 480 -12.71 32.28 -13.15
C VAL A 480 -13.37 32.56 -11.79
N GLN A 481 -14.37 31.75 -11.45
CA GLN A 481 -14.84 31.60 -10.07
C GLN A 481 -13.77 30.85 -9.25
N ARG A 482 -12.78 31.56 -8.72
CA ARG A 482 -11.80 30.96 -7.78
C ARG A 482 -12.50 30.56 -6.49
N MET A 483 -12.29 29.32 -6.05
CA MET A 483 -12.55 28.94 -4.66
C MET A 483 -11.42 29.55 -3.82
N GLU A 484 -11.76 30.46 -2.91
CA GLU A 484 -10.81 30.98 -1.92
C GLU A 484 -10.56 29.89 -0.88
N VAL A 485 -9.42 29.19 -1.01
CA VAL A 485 -8.97 28.22 -0.01
C VAL A 485 -8.28 29.02 1.12
N PRO A 486 -8.74 28.92 2.38
CA PRO A 486 -8.24 29.79 3.46
C PRO A 486 -6.87 29.38 4.02
N ILE A 487 -6.29 28.29 3.51
CA ILE A 487 -5.04 27.64 3.91
C ILE A 487 -4.46 27.04 2.62
N GLU A 488 -3.19 27.25 2.30
CA GLU A 488 -2.52 26.52 1.21
C GLU A 488 -1.45 25.54 1.73
N SER A 489 -0.85 25.85 2.88
CA SER A 489 0.27 25.14 3.50
C SER A 489 -0.03 24.68 4.95
N PRO A 490 0.73 23.70 5.49
CA PRO A 490 0.66 23.36 6.92
C PRO A 490 1.20 24.49 7.82
N ASP A 491 2.05 25.38 7.30
CA ASP A 491 2.54 26.55 8.03
C ASP A 491 1.43 27.58 8.27
N ASP A 492 0.60 27.87 7.25
CA ASP A 492 -0.59 28.75 7.42
C ASP A 492 -1.50 28.22 8.53
N LEU A 493 -1.72 26.90 8.57
CA LEU A 493 -2.55 26.21 9.57
C LEU A 493 -1.95 26.31 10.99
N ALA A 494 -0.62 26.30 11.10
CA ALA A 494 0.11 26.39 12.37
C ALA A 494 0.26 27.82 12.92
N ASP A 495 0.30 28.82 12.04
CA ASP A 495 0.40 30.25 12.40
C ASP A 495 -0.96 30.85 12.83
N GLN A 496 -2.07 30.22 12.42
CA GLN A 496 -3.44 30.62 12.77
C GLN A 496 -4.07 29.79 13.91
N THR A 497 -5.18 30.26 14.48
CA THR A 497 -5.90 29.59 15.59
C THR A 497 -7.44 29.59 15.45
N ASN A 498 -7.97 30.03 14.31
CA ASN A 498 -9.41 30.19 13.99
C ASN A 498 -10.04 28.89 13.45
N ILE A 499 -9.22 28.05 12.82
CA ILE A 499 -9.53 26.69 12.38
C ILE A 499 -8.78 25.75 13.32
N GLU A 500 -9.52 24.87 14.01
CA GLU A 500 -8.94 23.82 14.85
C GLU A 500 -8.40 22.68 13.96
N TYR A 501 -7.39 21.94 14.44
CA TYR A 501 -6.86 20.79 13.71
C TYR A 501 -6.39 19.69 14.66
N GLY A 502 -6.47 18.44 14.20
CA GLY A 502 -6.15 17.26 15.00
C GLY A 502 -6.06 15.96 14.20
N THR A 503 -5.82 14.86 14.90
CA THR A 503 -5.56 13.52 14.36
C THR A 503 -6.38 12.45 15.11
N ILE A 504 -6.32 11.19 14.64
CA ILE A 504 -6.84 10.04 15.40
C ILE A 504 -5.92 9.77 16.61
N HIS A 505 -6.51 9.64 17.80
CA HIS A 505 -5.82 9.33 19.05
C HIS A 505 -5.14 7.95 18.98
N GLY A 506 -3.84 7.89 19.26
CA GLY A 506 -3.03 6.66 19.15
C GLY A 506 -2.67 6.24 17.72
N GLY A 507 -3.04 7.02 16.70
CA GLY A 507 -2.69 6.74 15.30
C GLY A 507 -1.23 7.07 14.96
N SER A 508 -0.70 6.46 13.89
CA SER A 508 0.67 6.68 13.38
C SER A 508 0.97 8.17 13.11
N THR A 509 -0.04 8.92 12.66
CA THR A 509 0.01 10.37 12.44
C THR A 509 0.15 11.17 13.75
N MET A 510 -0.46 10.72 14.86
CA MET A 510 -0.28 11.36 16.17
C MET A 510 1.17 11.23 16.65
N THR A 511 1.72 10.00 16.62
CA THR A 511 3.11 9.72 16.97
C THR A 511 4.11 10.45 16.06
N PHE A 512 3.80 10.61 14.77
CA PHE A 512 4.61 11.40 13.84
C PHE A 512 4.78 12.86 14.28
N PHE A 513 3.69 13.54 14.69
CA PHE A 513 3.78 14.92 15.18
C PHE A 513 4.50 14.99 16.54
N MET A 514 4.21 14.05 17.45
CA MET A 514 4.87 13.94 18.76
C MET A 514 6.38 13.77 18.68
N ASN A 515 6.86 12.90 17.78
CA ASN A 515 8.29 12.61 17.60
C ASN A 515 8.98 13.54 16.59
N SER A 516 8.27 14.54 16.06
CA SER A 516 8.79 15.38 14.97
C SER A 516 9.93 16.30 15.42
N ARG A 517 10.89 16.53 14.51
CA ARG A 517 11.98 17.49 14.68
C ARG A 517 11.84 18.73 13.80
N TYR A 518 10.74 18.85 13.04
CA TYR A 518 10.48 20.01 12.19
C TYR A 518 9.73 21.09 12.97
N GLN A 519 10.20 22.34 12.92
CA GLN A 519 9.75 23.40 13.82
C GLN A 519 8.24 23.66 13.74
N THR A 520 7.66 23.70 12.54
CA THR A 520 6.20 23.86 12.37
C THR A 520 5.43 22.66 12.91
N TYR A 521 5.88 21.44 12.66
CA TYR A 521 5.23 20.23 13.18
C TYR A 521 5.30 20.12 14.70
N GLN A 522 6.36 20.64 15.33
CA GLN A 522 6.43 20.79 16.79
C GLN A 522 5.47 21.86 17.33
N ARG A 523 5.30 23.00 16.63
CA ARG A 523 4.28 24.00 16.99
C ARG A 523 2.86 23.41 16.88
N MET A 524 2.59 22.67 15.81
CA MET A 524 1.33 21.93 15.63
C MET A 524 1.10 20.89 16.73
N TRP A 525 2.12 20.10 17.10
CA TRP A 525 2.02 19.15 18.21
C TRP A 525 1.71 19.84 19.54
N ASN A 526 2.43 20.91 19.86
CA ASN A 526 2.23 21.66 21.10
C ASN A 526 0.84 22.30 21.16
N TYR A 527 0.30 22.78 20.02
CA TYR A 527 -1.10 23.20 19.91
C TYR A 527 -2.05 22.03 20.18
N MET A 528 -1.92 20.92 19.44
CA MET A 528 -2.85 19.78 19.55
C MET A 528 -2.87 19.16 20.97
N ASN A 529 -1.72 19.12 21.64
CA ASN A 529 -1.57 18.56 22.98
C ASN A 529 -2.01 19.51 24.12
N SER A 530 -2.01 20.83 23.91
CA SER A 530 -2.42 21.82 24.93
C SER A 530 -3.87 22.30 24.78
N LYS A 531 -4.47 22.14 23.60
CA LYS A 531 -5.82 22.63 23.28
C LYS A 531 -6.91 21.83 24.00
N GLN A 532 -7.73 22.55 24.77
CA GLN A 532 -9.01 22.05 25.29
C GLN A 532 -10.20 22.82 24.65
N PRO A 533 -11.35 22.18 24.37
CA PRO A 533 -11.56 20.73 24.39
C PRO A 533 -10.65 20.01 23.36
N SER A 534 -10.41 18.72 23.56
CA SER A 534 -9.43 17.98 22.77
C SER A 534 -9.73 18.04 21.26
N VAL A 535 -8.68 18.17 20.47
CA VAL A 535 -8.73 18.12 18.99
C VAL A 535 -8.55 16.72 18.43
N PHE A 536 -8.12 15.76 19.24
CA PHE A 536 -8.00 14.36 18.84
C PHE A 536 -9.38 13.69 18.79
N VAL A 537 -9.55 12.76 17.85
CA VAL A 537 -10.77 11.96 17.67
C VAL A 537 -10.48 10.47 17.85
N LYS A 538 -11.48 9.67 18.17
CA LYS A 538 -11.36 8.22 18.40
C LYS A 538 -11.51 7.39 17.13
N SER A 539 -12.25 7.89 16.13
CA SER A 539 -12.42 7.21 14.84
C SER A 539 -12.35 8.18 13.65
N THR A 540 -12.18 7.61 12.45
CA THR A 540 -12.14 8.35 11.19
C THR A 540 -13.47 9.05 10.91
N GLU A 541 -14.59 8.40 11.22
CA GLU A 541 -15.96 8.91 11.04
C GLU A 541 -16.26 10.09 11.96
N GLU A 542 -15.81 10.04 13.22
CA GLU A 542 -15.89 11.15 14.16
C GLU A 542 -15.13 12.38 13.64
N GLY A 543 -13.90 12.17 13.13
CA GLY A 543 -13.10 13.23 12.51
C GLY A 543 -13.78 13.86 11.30
N ILE A 544 -14.34 13.05 10.39
CA ILE A 544 -15.07 13.54 9.21
C ILE A 544 -16.34 14.31 9.62
N ALA A 545 -17.10 13.80 10.59
CA ALA A 545 -18.27 14.50 11.11
C ALA A 545 -17.89 15.85 11.75
N ARG A 546 -16.74 15.93 12.44
CA ARG A 546 -16.20 17.19 12.98
C ARG A 546 -15.79 18.16 11.87
N VAL A 547 -15.14 17.69 10.79
CA VAL A 547 -14.78 18.52 9.62
C VAL A 547 -16.02 19.12 8.94
N VAL A 548 -17.06 18.34 8.70
CA VAL A 548 -18.29 18.84 8.04
C VAL A 548 -19.00 19.87 8.92
N ASN A 549 -19.20 19.57 10.20
CA ASN A 549 -20.04 20.37 11.09
C ASN A 549 -19.36 21.62 11.68
N SER A 550 -18.02 21.71 11.69
CA SER A 550 -17.29 22.77 12.39
C SER A 550 -16.15 23.39 11.55
N LYS A 551 -15.41 24.36 12.12
CA LYS A 551 -14.16 24.87 11.55
C LYS A 551 -12.99 23.98 11.99
N TYR A 552 -12.97 22.73 11.51
CA TYR A 552 -11.95 21.75 11.88
C TYR A 552 -11.30 21.15 10.64
N ALA A 553 -9.97 21.05 10.66
CA ALA A 553 -9.16 20.38 9.64
C ALA A 553 -8.58 19.07 10.21
N PHE A 554 -8.88 17.95 9.55
CA PHE A 554 -8.52 16.62 10.04
C PHE A 554 -7.28 16.11 9.30
N LEU A 555 -6.23 15.79 10.05
CA LEU A 555 -4.95 15.33 9.53
C LEU A 555 -4.98 13.80 9.43
N MET A 556 -5.11 13.28 8.20
CA MET A 556 -5.30 11.85 7.90
C MET A 556 -4.47 11.39 6.69
N GLU A 557 -4.26 10.08 6.56
CA GLU A 557 -3.53 9.49 5.44
C GLU A 557 -4.27 9.71 4.11
N SER A 558 -3.53 10.05 3.05
CA SER A 558 -4.08 10.62 1.80
C SER A 558 -5.00 9.69 1.02
N THR A 559 -4.79 8.39 1.15
CA THR A 559 -5.63 7.33 0.59
C THR A 559 -7.03 7.32 1.24
N MET A 560 -7.10 7.59 2.54
CA MET A 560 -8.36 7.73 3.28
C MET A 560 -9.08 9.04 2.93
N ASN A 561 -8.33 10.13 2.74
CA ASN A 561 -8.85 11.42 2.25
C ASN A 561 -9.48 11.27 0.85
N GLU A 562 -8.76 10.62 -0.07
CA GLU A 562 -9.22 10.32 -1.42
C GLU A 562 -10.55 9.52 -1.43
N TYR A 563 -10.65 8.50 -0.57
CA TYR A 563 -11.87 7.69 -0.41
C TYR A 563 -13.06 8.51 0.09
N HIS A 564 -12.91 9.19 1.23
CA HIS A 564 -14.03 9.93 1.82
C HIS A 564 -14.43 11.17 1.02
N ARG A 565 -13.52 11.79 0.26
CA ARG A 565 -13.86 12.83 -0.74
C ARG A 565 -14.71 12.28 -1.89
N GLY A 566 -14.49 11.02 -2.30
CA GLY A 566 -15.33 10.34 -3.29
C GLY A 566 -16.76 10.05 -2.79
N LEU A 567 -16.92 9.86 -1.48
CA LEU A 567 -18.22 9.67 -0.83
C LEU A 567 -18.93 10.99 -0.52
N ASN A 568 -18.22 12.00 -0.01
CA ASN A 568 -18.78 13.25 0.51
C ASN A 568 -18.21 14.47 -0.22
N CYS A 569 -18.97 15.00 -1.17
CA CYS A 569 -18.56 16.10 -2.05
C CYS A 569 -18.45 17.46 -1.33
N ASN A 570 -18.82 17.51 -0.04
CA ASN A 570 -18.58 18.63 0.87
C ASN A 570 -17.16 18.62 1.46
N LEU A 571 -16.29 17.68 1.06
CA LEU A 571 -14.90 17.56 1.51
C LEU A 571 -13.90 17.90 0.40
N THR A 572 -12.76 18.42 0.81
CA THR A 572 -11.62 18.81 -0.03
C THR A 572 -10.32 18.41 0.67
N GLN A 573 -9.32 18.02 -0.13
CA GLN A 573 -7.94 18.01 0.34
C GLN A 573 -7.38 19.44 0.25
N ILE A 574 -6.69 19.87 1.30
CA ILE A 574 -5.87 21.10 1.28
C ILE A 574 -4.39 20.70 1.24
N GLY A 575 -3.62 21.40 0.39
CA GLY A 575 -2.18 21.23 0.27
C GLY A 575 -1.73 19.88 -0.33
N GLY A 576 -0.41 19.71 -0.37
CA GLY A 576 0.24 18.47 -0.76
C GLY A 576 0.26 17.41 0.36
N LEU A 577 1.15 16.44 0.22
CA LEU A 577 1.46 15.49 1.29
C LEU A 577 2.50 16.11 2.25
N LEU A 578 2.27 15.99 3.55
CA LEU A 578 3.16 16.53 4.60
C LEU A 578 4.38 15.63 4.86
N ASP A 579 4.30 14.35 4.46
CA ASP A 579 5.36 13.36 4.50
C ASP A 579 5.19 12.32 3.38
N THR A 580 6.16 11.40 3.24
CA THR A 580 6.09 10.26 2.33
C THR A 580 6.15 8.96 3.14
N LYS A 581 5.10 8.14 3.01
CA LYS A 581 4.85 6.89 3.72
C LYS A 581 4.44 5.79 2.74
N GLY A 582 4.30 4.57 3.26
CA GLY A 582 3.60 3.50 2.56
C GLY A 582 3.02 2.48 3.52
N TYR A 583 2.03 1.73 3.04
CA TYR A 583 1.54 0.53 3.70
C TYR A 583 2.35 -0.69 3.23
N GLY A 584 2.72 -1.55 4.16
CA GLY A 584 3.38 -2.82 3.89
C GLY A 584 2.66 -3.98 4.58
N ILE A 585 2.93 -5.21 4.15
CA ILE A 585 2.49 -6.40 4.88
C ILE A 585 3.43 -6.60 6.06
N GLY A 586 2.88 -6.66 7.27
CA GLY A 586 3.63 -6.93 8.50
C GLY A 586 3.82 -8.43 8.73
N MET A 587 4.97 -8.82 9.27
CA MET A 587 5.37 -10.21 9.52
C MET A 587 6.10 -10.34 10.87
N PRO A 588 6.10 -11.52 11.52
CA PRO A 588 6.96 -11.77 12.67
C PRO A 588 8.43 -11.55 12.31
N LEU A 589 9.22 -10.99 13.22
CA LEU A 589 10.64 -10.72 13.00
C LEU A 589 11.41 -12.01 12.66
N GLY A 590 12.18 -11.97 11.58
CA GLY A 590 12.87 -13.13 11.01
C GLY A 590 12.00 -14.06 10.16
N SER A 591 10.82 -13.62 9.70
CA SER A 591 9.92 -14.44 8.88
C SER A 591 10.56 -14.85 7.54
N PRO A 592 10.59 -16.15 7.19
CA PRO A 592 11.13 -16.61 5.91
C PRO A 592 10.26 -16.18 4.72
N PHE A 593 9.01 -15.77 4.95
CA PHE A 593 8.06 -15.41 3.90
C PHE A 593 8.26 -13.98 3.37
N ARG A 594 9.07 -13.16 4.05
CA ARG A 594 9.24 -11.72 3.75
C ARG A 594 9.70 -11.45 2.32
N ASP A 595 10.66 -12.23 1.85
CA ASP A 595 11.33 -11.97 0.58
C ASP A 595 10.49 -12.49 -0.60
N GLU A 596 9.74 -13.59 -0.43
CA GLU A 596 8.75 -14.07 -1.39
C GLU A 596 7.55 -13.11 -1.53
N ILE A 597 6.97 -12.69 -0.41
CA ILE A 597 5.84 -11.75 -0.39
C ILE A 597 6.27 -10.39 -0.96
N THR A 598 7.51 -9.97 -0.69
CA THR A 598 8.11 -8.78 -1.33
C THR A 598 8.21 -8.94 -2.85
N LEU A 599 8.70 -10.08 -3.34
CA LEU A 599 8.82 -10.33 -4.79
C LEU A 599 7.43 -10.38 -5.46
N ALA A 600 6.44 -11.00 -4.83
CA ALA A 600 5.06 -11.05 -5.32
C ALA A 600 4.39 -9.66 -5.32
N ILE A 601 4.63 -8.80 -4.33
CA ILE A 601 4.15 -7.41 -4.33
C ILE A 601 4.77 -6.62 -5.48
N LEU A 602 6.09 -6.77 -5.71
CA LEU A 602 6.77 -6.13 -6.84
C LEU A 602 6.20 -6.62 -8.18
N GLN A 603 5.96 -7.93 -8.33
CA GLN A 603 5.30 -8.51 -9.50
C GLN A 603 3.88 -7.96 -9.71
N LEU A 604 3.08 -7.77 -8.65
CA LEU A 604 1.75 -7.15 -8.74
C LEU A 604 1.83 -5.65 -9.08
N GLN A 605 2.90 -4.96 -8.70
CA GLN A 605 3.15 -3.56 -9.03
C GLN A 605 3.59 -3.40 -10.50
N GLU A 606 4.54 -4.20 -10.98
CA GLU A 606 5.00 -4.21 -12.38
C GLU A 606 3.86 -4.55 -13.35
N ASN A 607 3.02 -5.53 -13.01
CA ASN A 607 1.82 -5.88 -13.77
C ASN A 607 0.64 -4.89 -13.57
N ASN A 608 0.83 -3.79 -12.84
CA ASN A 608 -0.19 -2.79 -12.50
C ASN A 608 -1.47 -3.34 -11.83
N ARG A 609 -1.42 -4.56 -11.26
CA ARG A 609 -2.57 -5.19 -10.58
C ARG A 609 -3.00 -4.38 -9.35
N LEU A 610 -2.05 -3.85 -8.60
CA LEU A 610 -2.32 -3.01 -7.43
C LEU A 610 -3.07 -1.72 -7.80
N GLU A 611 -2.74 -1.10 -8.94
CA GLU A 611 -3.43 0.10 -9.44
C GLU A 611 -4.83 -0.23 -9.97
N ILE A 612 -5.01 -1.38 -10.64
CA ILE A 612 -6.35 -1.87 -11.06
C ILE A 612 -7.23 -2.13 -9.83
N LEU A 613 -6.69 -2.75 -8.77
CA LEU A 613 -7.40 -2.93 -7.50
C LEU A 613 -7.69 -1.60 -6.81
N LYS A 614 -6.75 -0.64 -6.81
CA LYS A 614 -7.01 0.69 -6.22
C LYS A 614 -8.18 1.36 -6.94
N ARG A 615 -8.18 1.36 -8.28
CA ARG A 615 -9.30 1.94 -9.05
C ARG A 615 -10.62 1.25 -8.76
N ARG A 616 -10.65 -0.09 -8.65
CA ARG A 616 -11.86 -0.85 -8.28
C ARG A 616 -12.48 -0.37 -6.97
N TRP A 617 -11.66 -0.07 -5.96
CA TRP A 617 -12.12 0.25 -4.60
C TRP A 617 -12.22 1.75 -4.28
N TRP A 618 -11.63 2.64 -5.10
CA TRP A 618 -11.71 4.10 -4.96
C TRP A 618 -12.55 4.79 -6.05
N GLU A 619 -12.57 4.32 -7.30
CA GLU A 619 -13.32 4.95 -8.40
C GLU A 619 -14.79 4.51 -8.46
N GLY A 620 -15.51 4.65 -7.33
CA GLY A 620 -16.94 4.35 -7.20
C GLY A 620 -17.78 5.47 -6.57
N GLY A 621 -17.20 6.66 -6.37
CA GLY A 621 -17.82 7.77 -5.65
C GLY A 621 -19.11 8.32 -6.31
N GLN A 622 -20.05 8.76 -5.47
CA GLN A 622 -21.30 9.42 -5.92
C GLN A 622 -21.07 10.87 -6.37
N CYS A 623 -19.92 11.45 -6.00
CA CYS A 623 -19.57 12.79 -6.43
C CYS A 623 -19.28 12.84 -7.93
N PRO A 624 -19.77 13.87 -8.65
CA PRO A 624 -19.29 14.10 -10.01
C PRO A 624 -17.79 14.29 -9.94
N LYS A 625 -17.04 13.59 -10.82
CA LYS A 625 -15.65 13.94 -11.10
C LYS A 625 -15.61 15.40 -11.59
N GLU A 626 -14.46 16.05 -11.49
CA GLU A 626 -14.27 17.38 -12.09
C GLU A 626 -14.36 17.27 -13.63
N GLU A 627 -15.59 17.30 -14.15
CA GLU A 627 -15.84 17.56 -15.56
C GLU A 627 -15.20 18.90 -15.92
N ASP A 628 -14.56 18.95 -17.10
CA ASP A 628 -13.92 20.14 -17.68
C ASP A 628 -14.62 21.43 -17.26
N HIS A 629 -13.85 22.49 -16.93
CA HIS A 629 -14.38 23.86 -16.74
C HIS A 629 -14.88 24.50 -18.05
N ARG A 630 -15.71 23.78 -18.81
CA ARG A 630 -16.51 24.29 -19.92
C ARG A 630 -17.39 25.41 -19.39
N ALA A 631 -17.27 26.59 -20.00
CA ALA A 631 -18.02 27.77 -19.62
C ALA A 631 -19.53 27.48 -19.59
N LYS A 632 -20.09 27.39 -18.38
CA LYS A 632 -21.54 27.35 -18.17
C LYS A 632 -22.12 28.69 -18.62
N GLY A 633 -23.33 28.66 -19.19
CA GLY A 633 -24.02 29.88 -19.61
C GLY A 633 -24.19 30.85 -18.44
N LEU A 634 -24.07 32.15 -18.70
CA LEU A 634 -24.15 33.19 -17.67
C LEU A 634 -25.48 33.12 -16.92
N GLY A 635 -25.42 32.77 -15.63
CA GLY A 635 -26.58 32.65 -14.76
C GLY A 635 -27.24 34.00 -14.48
N MET A 636 -28.55 33.98 -14.23
CA MET A 636 -29.32 35.17 -13.84
C MET A 636 -28.78 35.82 -12.55
N GLU A 637 -28.11 35.06 -11.69
CA GLU A 637 -27.44 35.59 -10.49
C GLU A 637 -26.30 36.59 -10.81
N ASN A 638 -25.57 36.41 -11.91
CA ASN A 638 -24.46 37.30 -12.31
C ASN A 638 -24.94 38.59 -13.01
N ILE A 639 -26.15 38.60 -13.56
CA ILE A 639 -26.69 39.68 -14.41
C ILE A 639 -27.87 40.40 -13.75
N GLY A 640 -28.53 39.78 -12.76
CA GLY A 640 -29.79 40.24 -12.18
C GLY A 640 -29.79 41.68 -11.67
N GLY A 641 -28.70 42.17 -11.09
CA GLY A 641 -28.59 43.56 -10.62
C GLY A 641 -28.70 44.60 -11.73
N ILE A 642 -28.29 44.28 -12.97
CA ILE A 642 -28.40 45.18 -14.12
C ILE A 642 -29.88 45.44 -14.46
N PHE A 643 -30.72 44.39 -14.37
CA PHE A 643 -32.18 44.54 -14.53
C PHE A 643 -32.81 45.34 -13.38
N VAL A 644 -32.33 45.19 -12.14
CA VAL A 644 -32.81 46.00 -10.99
C VAL A 644 -32.48 47.48 -11.21
N VAL A 645 -31.24 47.80 -11.61
CA VAL A 645 -30.83 49.19 -11.92
C VAL A 645 -31.68 49.79 -13.04
N LEU A 646 -31.96 49.04 -14.10
CA LEU A 646 -32.84 49.48 -15.19
C LEU A 646 -34.26 49.82 -14.71
N ILE A 647 -34.87 48.96 -13.89
CA ILE A 647 -36.22 49.17 -13.35
C ILE A 647 -36.24 50.41 -12.43
N CYS A 648 -35.26 50.55 -11.53
CA CYS A 648 -35.13 51.73 -10.68
C CYS A 648 -34.95 53.02 -11.50
N GLY A 649 -34.14 53.00 -12.56
CA GLY A 649 -33.94 54.13 -13.46
C GLY A 649 -35.22 54.57 -14.16
N LEU A 650 -36.03 53.61 -14.66
CA LEU A 650 -37.32 53.89 -15.28
C LEU A 650 -38.32 54.49 -14.29
N ILE A 651 -38.39 53.98 -13.06
CA ILE A 651 -39.27 54.53 -12.00
C ILE A 651 -38.87 55.96 -11.65
N ILE A 652 -37.57 56.24 -11.51
CA ILE A 652 -37.04 57.59 -11.25
C ILE A 652 -37.37 58.52 -12.42
N ALA A 653 -37.18 58.10 -13.67
CA ALA A 653 -37.50 58.91 -14.84
C ALA A 653 -39.00 59.27 -14.92
N VAL A 654 -39.89 58.32 -14.64
CA VAL A 654 -41.35 58.56 -14.56
C VAL A 654 -41.68 59.52 -13.40
N PHE A 655 -41.06 59.36 -12.24
CA PHE A 655 -41.27 60.26 -11.10
C PHE A 655 -40.80 61.68 -11.40
N VAL A 656 -39.62 61.85 -12.02
CA VAL A 656 -39.10 63.16 -12.45
C VAL A 656 -40.03 63.81 -13.48
N ALA A 657 -40.50 63.07 -14.50
CA ALA A 657 -41.45 63.59 -15.48
C ALA A 657 -42.78 64.04 -14.84
N ILE A 658 -43.27 63.32 -13.82
CA ILE A 658 -44.44 63.73 -13.04
C ILE A 658 -44.15 65.00 -12.22
N MET A 659 -42.98 65.10 -11.58
CA MET A 659 -42.57 66.30 -10.84
C MET A 659 -42.40 67.52 -11.76
N GLU A 660 -41.81 67.35 -12.95
CA GLU A 660 -41.69 68.40 -13.96
C GLU A 660 -43.07 68.84 -14.48
N PHE A 661 -43.98 67.89 -14.75
CA PHE A 661 -45.35 68.22 -15.14
C PHE A 661 -46.11 68.98 -14.05
N VAL A 662 -46.00 68.55 -12.78
CA VAL A 662 -46.63 69.23 -11.63
C VAL A 662 -46.00 70.61 -11.37
N TRP A 663 -44.68 70.75 -11.52
CA TRP A 663 -43.99 72.03 -11.34
C TRP A 663 -44.33 73.00 -12.48
N SER A 664 -44.33 72.53 -13.72
CA SER A 664 -44.73 73.30 -14.91
C SER A 664 -46.17 73.79 -14.80
N THR A 665 -47.12 72.90 -14.53
CA THR A 665 -48.55 73.26 -14.40
C THR A 665 -48.82 74.21 -13.24
N ARG A 666 -48.18 74.04 -12.07
CA ARG A 666 -48.25 75.01 -10.96
C ARG A 666 -47.67 76.37 -11.35
N ARG A 667 -46.49 76.39 -11.96
CA ARG A 667 -45.81 77.64 -12.34
C ARG A 667 -46.55 78.39 -13.45
N SER A 668 -47.20 77.68 -14.37
CA SER A 668 -48.11 78.28 -15.36
C SER A 668 -49.32 78.94 -14.69
N ALA A 669 -49.96 78.27 -13.72
CA ALA A 669 -51.06 78.86 -12.96
C ALA A 669 -50.62 80.11 -12.16
N GLU A 670 -49.44 80.07 -11.51
CA GLU A 670 -48.85 81.24 -10.84
C GLU A 670 -48.59 82.41 -11.81
N THR A 671 -48.21 82.15 -13.07
CA THR A 671 -48.03 83.22 -14.07
C THR A 671 -49.33 83.76 -14.66
N ASP A 672 -50.43 83.01 -14.65
CA ASP A 672 -51.74 83.52 -15.09
C ASP A 672 -52.40 84.42 -14.03
N GLU A 673 -52.08 84.28 -12.74
CA GLU A 673 -52.60 85.18 -11.68
C GLU A 673 -51.86 86.52 -11.57
N VAL A 674 -50.60 86.62 -12.01
CA VAL A 674 -49.79 87.86 -11.89
C VAL A 674 -49.88 88.74 -13.14
N CYS A 675 -51.08 89.25 -13.44
CA CYS A 675 -51.24 90.33 -14.44
C CYS A 675 -52.37 91.36 -14.18
N PRO A 676 -52.32 92.17 -13.10
CA PRO A 676 -53.31 93.21 -12.83
C PRO A 676 -53.02 94.51 -13.61
N HIS A 677 -53.92 94.85 -14.55
CA HIS A 677 -54.21 96.20 -15.07
C HIS A 677 -53.07 97.09 -15.64
N THR A 678 -53.00 97.22 -16.97
CA THR A 678 -53.31 98.51 -17.67
C THR A 678 -53.33 98.39 -19.22
N CYS A 679 -54.49 98.72 -19.82
CA CYS A 679 -54.76 99.31 -21.15
C CYS A 679 -54.02 98.87 -22.46
N PRO A 680 -54.65 99.00 -23.66
CA PRO A 680 -56.08 99.00 -24.00
C PRO A 680 -56.46 97.98 -25.11
N ARG A 681 -57.76 97.89 -25.44
CA ARG A 681 -58.35 96.87 -26.34
C ARG A 681 -57.77 96.81 -27.77
N ARG A 682 -57.36 95.61 -28.21
CA ARG A 682 -57.54 95.09 -29.59
C ARG A 682 -57.95 93.61 -29.53
N PRO A 683 -58.98 93.16 -30.26
CA PRO A 683 -59.46 91.77 -30.17
C PRO A 683 -58.77 90.86 -31.21
N HIS A 684 -57.82 90.03 -30.80
CA HIS A 684 -57.42 88.85 -31.59
C HIS A 684 -57.00 87.65 -30.73
N ARG A 685 -58.04 86.92 -30.28
CA ARG A 685 -58.15 85.46 -30.34
C ARG A 685 -56.88 84.65 -29.97
N HIS A 686 -56.74 84.33 -28.68
CA HIS A 686 -55.88 83.23 -28.25
C HIS A 686 -56.39 81.91 -28.88
N THR A 687 -55.48 81.15 -29.48
CA THR A 687 -55.64 79.74 -29.81
C THR A 687 -54.43 79.00 -29.26
N PRO A 688 -54.58 77.82 -28.64
CA PRO A 688 -53.42 77.05 -28.17
C PRO A 688 -52.50 76.74 -29.35
N VAL A 689 -51.21 77.03 -29.21
CA VAL A 689 -50.24 76.86 -30.28
C VAL A 689 -49.95 75.37 -30.43
N SER A 690 -50.55 74.77 -31.47
CA SER A 690 -50.22 73.40 -31.87
C SER A 690 -48.76 73.32 -32.31
N VAL A 691 -48.08 72.22 -31.98
CA VAL A 691 -46.70 71.90 -32.43
C VAL A 691 -46.54 72.00 -33.96
N CYS A 692 -47.61 71.79 -34.73
CA CYS A 692 -47.61 72.01 -36.17
C CYS A 692 -47.31 73.47 -36.57
N GLN A 693 -47.70 74.46 -35.75
CA GLN A 693 -47.44 75.88 -35.99
C GLN A 693 -45.95 76.20 -35.81
N GLU A 694 -45.32 75.66 -34.77
CA GLU A 694 -43.87 75.81 -34.53
C GLU A 694 -43.05 75.12 -35.61
N MET A 695 -43.42 73.89 -35.99
CA MET A 695 -42.83 73.21 -37.15
C MET A 695 -42.98 74.04 -38.43
N ILE A 696 -44.13 74.67 -38.67
CA ILE A 696 -44.34 75.53 -39.85
C ILE A 696 -43.44 76.78 -39.79
N THR A 697 -43.23 77.40 -38.63
CA THR A 697 -42.27 78.52 -38.51
C THR A 697 -40.83 78.09 -38.72
N GLU A 698 -40.40 76.96 -38.16
CA GLU A 698 -39.05 76.44 -38.38
C GLU A 698 -38.82 76.00 -39.83
N PHE A 699 -39.81 75.37 -40.47
CA PHE A 699 -39.74 75.04 -41.89
C PHE A 699 -39.66 76.30 -42.76
N ARG A 700 -40.35 77.38 -42.37
CA ARG A 700 -40.29 78.68 -43.06
C ARG A 700 -38.93 79.37 -42.88
N ASN A 701 -38.33 79.28 -41.69
CA ASN A 701 -36.98 79.76 -41.39
C ASN A 701 -35.93 78.99 -42.22
N ALA A 702 -36.01 77.65 -42.24
CA ALA A 702 -35.13 76.78 -43.02
C ALA A 702 -35.26 77.02 -44.54
N VAL A 703 -36.49 77.16 -45.07
CA VAL A 703 -36.74 77.46 -46.49
C VAL A 703 -36.24 78.84 -46.89
N SER A 704 -36.19 79.82 -45.97
CA SER A 704 -35.70 81.17 -46.25
C SER A 704 -34.20 81.22 -46.58
N CYS A 705 -33.39 80.21 -46.23
CA CYS A 705 -31.94 80.25 -46.41
C CYS A 705 -31.45 79.39 -47.60
N LYS A 706 -32.07 79.60 -48.77
CA LYS A 706 -31.74 78.91 -50.03
C LYS A 706 -30.59 79.61 -50.79
N LYS A 707 -29.59 78.84 -51.22
CA LYS A 707 -28.30 79.32 -51.76
C LYS A 707 -28.42 80.30 -52.95
N SER A 708 -27.73 81.44 -52.86
CA SER A 708 -27.33 82.26 -54.01
C SER A 708 -25.89 81.95 -54.43
N SER A 709 -25.69 81.24 -55.54
CA SER A 709 -24.37 80.88 -56.06
C SER A 709 -23.82 81.92 -57.04
N ARG A 710 -22.81 82.71 -56.64
CA ARG A 710 -22.04 83.56 -57.56
C ARG A 710 -20.68 82.94 -57.94
N MET A 711 -20.77 82.03 -58.89
CA MET A 711 -19.78 81.63 -59.89
C MET A 711 -18.65 82.65 -60.15
N ARG A 712 -17.38 82.22 -59.98
CA ARG A 712 -16.18 82.83 -60.59
C ARG A 712 -15.71 81.91 -61.74
N ARG A 713 -15.47 82.45 -62.94
CA ARG A 713 -14.85 81.71 -64.07
C ARG A 713 -13.36 81.43 -63.71
N ARG A 714 -12.74 80.27 -63.95
CA ARG A 714 -12.45 79.54 -65.23
C ARG A 714 -11.59 80.39 -66.18
N ARG A 715 -10.54 79.88 -66.86
CA ARG A 715 -10.07 78.51 -67.25
C ARG A 715 -8.57 78.62 -67.71
N PRO A 716 -7.84 77.62 -68.28
CA PRO A 716 -8.11 76.19 -68.62
C PRO A 716 -7.05 75.19 -68.00
N LEU A 717 -6.73 73.94 -68.45
CA LEU A 717 -7.23 73.05 -69.52
C LEU A 717 -7.24 71.52 -69.20
N SER A 718 -6.12 70.80 -69.44
CA SER A 718 -5.94 69.32 -69.52
C SER A 718 -6.57 68.55 -68.32
N SER A 719 -7.46 67.56 -68.45
CA SER A 719 -7.59 66.38 -69.35
C SER A 719 -6.60 65.24 -68.99
N SER A 720 -7.02 63.98 -68.78
CA SER A 720 -8.36 63.36 -68.91
C SER A 720 -8.62 62.23 -67.89
N ALA A 721 -9.81 62.21 -67.27
CA ALA A 721 -10.35 61.02 -66.59
C ALA A 721 -11.89 61.08 -66.52
N ALA A 722 -12.56 60.04 -67.00
CA ALA A 722 -13.99 59.79 -66.79
C ALA A 722 -14.17 58.27 -66.53
N LEU A 723 -14.59 57.84 -65.34
CA LEU A 723 -15.98 57.82 -64.86
C LEU A 723 -16.97 57.20 -65.87
N ARG A 724 -17.49 56.01 -65.51
CA ARG A 724 -18.73 55.45 -66.04
C ARG A 724 -19.73 55.26 -64.91
N HIS A 725 -21.00 55.46 -65.23
CA HIS A 725 -22.16 55.09 -64.42
C HIS A 725 -23.24 54.47 -65.33
N PRO A 726 -24.27 53.80 -64.79
CA PRO A 726 -24.82 52.59 -65.40
C PRO A 726 -26.09 52.81 -66.24
N THR A 727 -26.52 51.80 -67.02
CA THR A 727 -27.84 51.12 -66.85
C THR A 727 -28.18 50.04 -67.92
N ARG A 728 -29.00 49.06 -67.48
CA ARG A 728 -30.11 48.35 -68.19
C ARG A 728 -29.88 47.26 -69.28
N ILE A 729 -30.47 46.08 -68.98
CA ILE A 729 -31.28 45.18 -69.86
C ILE A 729 -30.46 44.30 -70.85
N ALA A 730 -30.74 42.99 -71.09
CA ALA A 730 -31.97 42.17 -70.93
C ALA A 730 -31.79 40.71 -70.41
N LEU A 731 -32.92 40.15 -69.93
CA LEU A 731 -33.38 38.74 -69.75
C LEU A 731 -32.41 37.52 -69.79
N GLY A 732 -32.64 36.56 -68.86
CA GLY A 732 -31.93 35.25 -68.80
C GLY A 732 -32.51 34.12 -67.92
N ALA A 733 -33.82 34.09 -67.61
CA ALA A 733 -34.57 33.00 -66.93
C ALA A 733 -34.23 32.63 -65.44
N PRO A 734 -35.18 32.05 -64.63
CA PRO A 734 -35.16 32.26 -63.16
C PRO A 734 -35.57 31.08 -62.21
N ARG A 735 -35.61 31.39 -60.89
CA ARG A 735 -36.28 30.71 -59.72
C ARG A 735 -35.35 29.87 -58.79
N PRO A 736 -35.75 29.57 -57.52
CA PRO A 736 -36.03 30.56 -56.45
C PRO A 736 -35.46 30.19 -55.04
N LEU A 737 -35.77 31.01 -54.04
CA LEU A 737 -35.37 30.91 -52.61
C LEU A 737 -36.10 29.80 -51.82
N ARG A 738 -35.46 29.19 -50.79
CA ARG A 738 -35.83 29.37 -49.34
C ARG A 738 -35.08 28.50 -48.30
N LEU A 739 -34.84 29.14 -47.13
CA LEU A 739 -34.94 28.68 -45.73
C LEU A 739 -34.01 27.59 -45.10
N VAL A 740 -33.49 27.99 -43.93
CA VAL A 740 -32.83 27.31 -42.79
C VAL A 740 -33.21 25.85 -42.46
N ARG A 741 -32.20 24.99 -42.20
CA ARG A 741 -32.12 24.09 -41.01
C ARG A 741 -30.68 23.62 -40.67
N GLU A 742 -30.52 22.61 -39.81
CA GLU A 742 -29.38 22.41 -38.87
C GLU A 742 -28.41 21.24 -39.18
N MET A 743 -27.21 21.32 -38.57
CA MET A 743 -26.38 20.24 -37.98
C MET A 743 -25.51 19.23 -38.80
N ARG A 744 -24.31 19.02 -38.22
CA ARG A 744 -23.44 17.81 -38.11
C ARG A 744 -22.37 17.44 -39.17
N LEU A 745 -21.11 17.61 -38.74
CA LEU A 745 -19.97 16.66 -38.69
C LEU A 745 -19.51 15.88 -39.96
N SER A 746 -18.25 16.11 -40.35
CA SER A 746 -17.24 15.03 -40.45
C SER A 746 -15.78 15.56 -40.58
N ASN A 747 -14.85 14.82 -39.96
CA ASN A 747 -13.38 15.01 -39.86
C ASN A 747 -12.62 15.47 -41.14
N GLY A 748 -11.54 16.25 -40.97
CA GLY A 748 -10.62 16.58 -42.07
C GLY A 748 -9.27 17.23 -41.71
N LYS A 749 -8.22 16.39 -41.65
CA LYS A 749 -6.84 16.55 -42.17
C LYS A 749 -6.03 17.85 -41.95
N LEU A 750 -4.79 17.80 -41.44
CA LEU A 750 -3.52 17.41 -42.10
C LEU A 750 -3.05 18.35 -43.24
N TYR A 751 -1.94 19.05 -42.99
CA TYR A 751 -0.98 19.55 -43.99
C TYR A 751 0.34 18.76 -43.78
N SER A 752 0.99 18.14 -44.77
CA SER A 752 1.37 18.58 -46.13
C SER A 752 2.50 19.61 -46.12
N GLY A 753 3.73 19.14 -46.31
CA GLY A 753 4.93 19.98 -46.47
C GLY A 753 5.33 20.17 -47.94
N ALA A 754 6.42 20.91 -48.14
CA ALA A 754 7.15 21.01 -49.40
C ALA A 754 8.67 21.05 -49.09
N GLY A 755 9.49 20.51 -50.01
CA GLY A 755 10.92 20.32 -49.80
C GLY A 755 11.81 21.41 -50.41
N PRO A 756 12.95 21.05 -51.04
CA PRO A 756 14.25 21.38 -50.44
C PRO A 756 15.17 22.16 -51.38
N LEU A 757 16.40 22.50 -50.91
CA LEU A 757 17.66 22.38 -51.69
C LEU A 757 18.92 22.79 -50.87
N THR A 758 19.98 21.97 -51.00
CA THR A 758 21.43 22.26 -50.92
C THR A 758 22.06 23.19 -49.85
N GLY A 759 23.03 22.64 -49.09
CA GLY A 759 24.41 23.17 -49.11
C GLY A 759 25.10 23.51 -47.76
N GLY A 760 26.34 23.05 -47.58
CA GLY A 760 27.33 23.73 -46.71
C GLY A 760 27.81 22.97 -45.46
N ALA A 761 29.12 22.66 -45.44
CA ALA A 761 29.86 21.94 -44.40
C ALA A 761 29.94 22.60 -43.00
N GLY A 762 30.25 21.80 -41.97
CA GLY A 762 30.69 22.28 -40.64
C GLY A 762 30.70 21.15 -39.59
N GLY A 763 31.86 20.78 -39.04
CA GLY A 763 32.02 19.61 -38.16
C GLY A 763 31.80 19.88 -36.67
N GLY A 764 31.59 18.80 -35.90
CA GLY A 764 31.50 18.79 -34.43
C GLY A 764 31.39 17.35 -33.92
N ALA A 765 32.24 16.96 -32.95
CA ALA A 765 32.42 15.55 -32.56
C ALA A 765 31.57 15.12 -31.35
N GLY A 766 31.26 13.81 -31.25
CA GLY A 766 30.99 13.14 -29.97
C GLY A 766 29.86 12.11 -29.96
N GLY A 767 30.11 10.92 -29.39
CA GLY A 767 29.05 10.09 -28.79
C GLY A 767 28.54 8.85 -29.54
N THR A 768 29.33 7.76 -29.52
CA THR A 768 28.91 6.36 -29.26
C THR A 768 27.46 5.89 -29.58
N GLY A 769 27.32 4.81 -30.35
CA GLY A 769 26.19 3.86 -30.20
C GLY A 769 25.63 3.25 -31.50
N GLN A 770 25.99 2.01 -31.79
CA GLN A 770 25.43 1.21 -32.89
C GLN A 770 24.25 0.35 -32.37
N PRO A 771 23.17 0.21 -33.15
CA PRO A 771 22.29 -0.95 -33.06
C PRO A 771 22.14 -1.66 -34.43
N ASP A 772 22.46 -2.94 -34.49
CA ASP A 772 22.22 -3.81 -35.67
C ASP A 772 21.16 -4.88 -35.36
N LEU A 773 20.44 -5.35 -36.38
CA LEU A 773 19.21 -6.13 -36.24
C LEU A 773 19.34 -7.64 -36.54
N GLY A 774 18.89 -8.47 -35.58
CA GLY A 774 18.31 -9.81 -35.80
C GLY A 774 19.27 -10.93 -36.23
N PRO A 775 18.75 -12.09 -36.69
CA PRO A 775 17.35 -12.55 -36.68
C PRO A 775 17.12 -13.81 -35.81
N GLY A 776 15.88 -14.30 -35.73
CA GLY A 776 15.53 -15.58 -35.07
C GLY A 776 15.06 -16.67 -36.05
N PRO A 777 15.11 -17.97 -35.68
CA PRO A 777 14.48 -19.08 -36.42
C PRO A 777 13.26 -19.71 -35.66
N GLN A 778 12.76 -20.86 -36.14
CA GLN A 778 11.38 -21.34 -35.96
C GLN A 778 11.22 -22.66 -35.15
N ARG A 779 9.94 -22.99 -34.90
CA ARG A 779 9.34 -24.22 -34.32
C ARG A 779 9.89 -25.57 -34.83
N ILE A 780 9.78 -26.58 -33.96
CA ILE A 780 9.38 -28.00 -34.15
C ILE A 780 9.35 -28.61 -32.73
N LEU A 781 8.60 -29.63 -32.31
CA LEU A 781 7.31 -30.32 -32.60
C LEU A 781 7.28 -31.49 -31.57
N ASP A 782 6.15 -32.19 -31.44
CA ASP A 782 5.95 -33.51 -30.81
C ASP A 782 5.96 -33.63 -29.27
N ASP A 783 4.89 -34.26 -28.77
CA ASP A 783 4.60 -34.60 -27.37
C ASP A 783 3.61 -35.79 -27.32
N PRO A 784 3.95 -36.96 -26.74
CA PRO A 784 3.07 -38.14 -26.76
C PRO A 784 2.56 -38.59 -25.38
N LEU A 785 1.23 -38.51 -25.21
CA LEU A 785 0.32 -39.43 -24.50
C LEU A 785 0.92 -40.39 -23.42
N GLY A 786 0.56 -40.19 -22.15
CA GLY A 786 1.01 -41.06 -21.05
C GLY A 786 0.16 -41.05 -19.76
N ALA A 787 -1.17 -41.10 -19.85
CA ALA A 787 -2.05 -41.14 -18.67
C ALA A 787 -2.29 -42.57 -18.16
N ASN A 788 -2.20 -42.82 -16.84
CA ASN A 788 -2.90 -43.96 -16.23
C ASN A 788 -3.13 -43.88 -14.70
N THR A 789 -4.28 -44.42 -14.27
CA THR A 789 -4.67 -44.94 -12.94
C THR A 789 -4.50 -44.11 -11.65
N THR A 790 -5.61 -43.98 -10.92
CA THR A 790 -5.69 -43.62 -9.48
C THR A 790 -6.18 -44.84 -8.63
N PRO A 791 -6.78 -44.73 -7.41
CA PRO A 791 -6.39 -45.46 -6.18
C PRO A 791 -7.40 -46.62 -5.85
N PRO A 792 -7.71 -47.07 -4.59
CA PRO A 792 -7.15 -46.91 -3.22
C PRO A 792 -6.91 -48.34 -2.58
N PRO A 793 -7.16 -48.69 -1.28
CA PRO A 793 -7.27 -47.98 0.02
C PRO A 793 -6.32 -48.54 1.15
N PRO A 794 -6.36 -48.04 2.42
CA PRO A 794 -5.30 -48.27 3.44
C PRO A 794 -5.73 -49.01 4.75
N ALA A 795 -4.83 -48.96 5.76
CA ALA A 795 -4.97 -49.32 7.19
C ALA A 795 -4.71 -50.80 7.60
N PRO A 796 -4.34 -51.12 8.88
CA PRO A 796 -4.28 -50.25 10.08
C PRO A 796 -2.91 -50.18 10.82
N THR A 797 -2.88 -49.38 11.90
CA THR A 797 -1.78 -49.21 12.87
C THR A 797 -1.61 -50.41 13.82
N PRO A 798 -0.50 -50.46 14.59
CA PRO A 798 -0.67 -50.41 16.04
C PRO A 798 0.33 -49.53 16.81
N VAL A 799 -0.08 -49.18 18.03
CA VAL A 799 0.64 -48.38 19.05
C VAL A 799 1.71 -49.19 19.78
N MET A 800 2.79 -48.55 20.28
CA MET A 800 3.52 -49.05 21.46
C MET A 800 4.00 -47.95 22.41
N LEU A 801 3.95 -48.28 23.71
CA LEU A 801 4.55 -47.55 24.83
C LEU A 801 5.85 -48.28 25.29
N PRO A 802 6.71 -47.65 26.12
CA PRO A 802 8.16 -47.88 26.01
C PRO A 802 8.75 -49.06 26.79
N ALA A 803 9.86 -49.55 26.24
CA ALA A 803 11.03 -50.11 26.92
C ALA A 803 10.84 -51.19 28.01
N ARG A 804 10.99 -52.46 27.60
CA ARG A 804 11.73 -53.45 28.41
C ARG A 804 13.16 -53.54 27.88
N SER A 805 14.14 -53.65 28.78
CA SER A 805 15.56 -53.74 28.43
C SER A 805 15.96 -55.16 28.03
N CYS A 806 16.39 -55.36 26.79
CA CYS A 806 17.09 -56.59 26.40
C CYS A 806 18.56 -56.51 26.88
N THR A 807 18.98 -57.45 27.72
CA THR A 807 20.40 -57.68 28.03
C THR A 807 20.82 -59.06 27.51
N HIS A 808 22.14 -59.24 27.31
CA HIS A 808 22.79 -60.42 26.71
C HIS A 808 22.72 -60.56 25.18
N VAL A 809 23.67 -59.91 24.49
CA VAL A 809 24.18 -60.41 23.20
C VAL A 809 24.94 -61.71 23.44
N ARG A 810 24.60 -62.79 22.74
CA ARG A 810 25.40 -64.03 22.72
C ARG A 810 26.41 -63.98 21.57
N ILE A 811 27.63 -64.46 21.83
CA ILE A 811 28.71 -64.50 20.84
C ILE A 811 28.44 -65.58 19.80
N CYS A 812 28.73 -65.28 18.53
CA CYS A 812 28.53 -66.17 17.39
C CYS A 812 29.22 -67.54 17.56
N GLN A 813 28.58 -68.58 17.03
CA GLN A 813 28.94 -69.98 17.23
C GLN A 813 30.37 -70.33 16.76
N GLU A 814 30.87 -69.66 15.72
CA GLU A 814 32.16 -69.99 15.10
C GLU A 814 33.37 -69.61 15.98
N CYS A 815 33.25 -68.61 16.85
CA CYS A 815 34.29 -68.26 17.84
C CYS A 815 34.54 -69.40 18.85
N ARG A 816 33.55 -70.28 19.05
CA ARG A 816 33.65 -71.41 20.00
C ARG A 816 34.58 -72.52 19.51
N ARG A 817 34.86 -72.57 18.21
CA ARG A 817 35.63 -73.63 17.52
C ARG A 817 37.15 -73.53 17.74
N ILE A 818 37.64 -72.38 18.19
CA ILE A 818 39.07 -72.11 18.41
C ILE A 818 39.50 -72.44 19.85
N GLN A 819 38.59 -72.39 20.83
CA GLN A 819 38.91 -72.72 22.23
C GLN A 819 39.02 -74.23 22.50
N SER A 820 38.46 -75.09 21.64
CA SER A 820 38.48 -76.56 21.80
C SER A 820 39.81 -77.26 21.44
N LEU A 821 40.88 -76.51 21.17
CA LEU A 821 42.21 -77.04 20.82
C LEU A 821 43.30 -76.82 21.90
N ARG A 822 42.95 -76.37 23.11
CA ARG A 822 43.91 -76.19 24.21
C ARG A 822 43.36 -76.54 25.61
N SER A 823 43.28 -77.83 25.92
CA SER A 823 43.24 -78.37 27.30
C SER A 823 43.48 -79.88 27.27
N GLY A 824 44.72 -80.33 27.53
CA GLY A 824 45.15 -81.71 27.25
C GLY A 824 46.26 -82.26 28.15
N SER A 825 46.29 -81.85 29.42
CA SER A 825 47.24 -82.29 30.46
C SER A 825 46.67 -81.90 31.85
N SER A 826 46.24 -82.86 32.67
CA SER A 826 46.96 -83.48 33.81
C SER A 826 47.19 -82.53 35.02
N ILE A 827 46.95 -82.89 36.30
CA ILE A 827 46.54 -84.18 36.92
C ILE A 827 45.87 -83.93 38.30
N GLY A 828 44.99 -84.83 38.75
CA GLY A 828 44.62 -85.05 40.17
C GLY A 828 43.51 -84.16 40.79
N SER A 829 42.79 -84.60 41.84
CA SER A 829 42.67 -85.95 42.44
C SER A 829 41.44 -86.13 43.36
N ALA A 830 40.73 -87.26 43.22
CA ALA A 830 39.78 -87.86 44.20
C ALA A 830 38.50 -87.03 44.60
N SER A 831 37.41 -87.58 45.17
CA SER A 831 37.02 -88.97 45.47
C SER A 831 35.48 -89.13 45.59
N THR A 832 34.90 -90.27 45.13
CA THR A 832 33.57 -90.84 45.54
C THR A 832 32.28 -89.98 45.36
N ARG A 833 31.05 -90.52 45.23
CA ARG A 833 30.45 -91.88 45.32
C ARG A 833 29.24 -91.98 44.34
N ILE A 834 28.63 -93.16 44.17
CA ILE A 834 27.55 -93.42 43.17
C ILE A 834 26.23 -93.98 43.82
N PRO A 835 25.20 -94.59 43.15
CA PRO A 835 23.79 -94.14 43.24
C PRO A 835 22.84 -95.19 43.88
N PRO A 836 21.49 -95.07 43.68
CA PRO A 836 20.78 -95.97 42.72
C PRO A 836 19.66 -95.26 41.89
N SER A 837 19.47 -95.52 40.58
CA SER A 837 18.54 -96.48 39.89
C SER A 837 17.01 -96.15 40.01
N SER A 838 16.09 -96.35 39.04
CA SER A 838 16.07 -96.99 37.68
C SER A 838 14.84 -96.47 36.86
N ALA A 839 14.93 -96.20 35.53
CA ALA A 839 14.48 -97.00 34.34
C ALA A 839 12.95 -97.20 34.15
N PRO A 840 12.36 -97.41 32.93
CA PRO A 840 12.95 -97.64 31.58
C PRO A 840 12.35 -96.80 30.39
N LEU A 841 12.53 -97.27 29.14
CA LEU A 841 12.23 -96.69 27.79
C LEU A 841 11.50 -97.76 26.90
N PRO A 842 11.36 -97.69 25.53
CA PRO A 842 11.13 -96.61 24.51
C PRO A 842 10.03 -96.95 23.43
N ARG A 843 9.72 -96.02 22.47
CA ARG A 843 9.74 -96.18 20.96
C ARG A 843 8.91 -95.12 20.16
N ILE A 844 8.96 -95.18 18.80
CA ILE A 844 8.71 -94.08 17.82
C ILE A 844 7.96 -94.61 16.52
N PRO A 845 7.89 -93.93 15.33
CA PRO A 845 6.70 -93.43 14.55
C PRO A 845 6.32 -94.34 13.32
N PRO A 846 5.81 -93.93 12.10
CA PRO A 846 5.29 -92.65 11.52
C PRO A 846 3.88 -92.73 10.77
N PRO A 847 3.65 -92.42 9.45
CA PRO A 847 3.01 -91.17 8.95
C PRO A 847 1.60 -91.29 8.19
N PRO A 848 1.24 -90.69 7.01
CA PRO A 848 0.08 -89.77 6.92
C PRO A 848 -1.02 -90.07 5.79
N PRO A 849 -1.61 -89.14 4.96
CA PRO A 849 -3.06 -89.12 4.61
C PRO A 849 -3.40 -89.54 3.14
N PRO A 850 -4.67 -89.45 2.61
CA PRO A 850 -5.16 -88.19 1.95
C PRO A 850 -6.71 -87.95 1.74
N SER A 851 -7.07 -86.69 1.40
CA SER A 851 -8.07 -86.16 0.42
C SER A 851 -9.56 -86.62 0.23
N SER A 852 -10.42 -85.61 -0.10
CA SER A 852 -11.61 -85.60 -1.02
C SER A 852 -12.92 -86.36 -0.65
N SER A 853 -14.16 -85.96 -1.05
CA SER A 853 -14.74 -84.73 -1.67
C SER A 853 -16.30 -84.80 -1.75
N ASN A 854 -16.99 -83.72 -2.18
CA ASN A 854 -18.41 -83.61 -2.65
C ASN A 854 -19.52 -83.61 -1.54
N THR A 855 -20.46 -82.65 -1.42
CA THR A 855 -21.59 -82.14 -2.26
C THR A 855 -22.79 -83.12 -2.35
N ASP A 856 -24.09 -82.75 -2.46
CA ASP A 856 -24.90 -81.49 -2.58
C ASP A 856 -26.37 -81.82 -2.11
N SER A 857 -27.45 -81.01 -2.02
CA SER A 857 -27.80 -79.59 -2.32
C SER A 857 -29.09 -79.13 -1.56
N GLU A 858 -29.80 -78.10 -2.07
CA GLU A 858 -31.15 -77.54 -1.72
C GLU A 858 -31.31 -76.81 -0.36
N GLY A 859 -31.94 -75.62 -0.23
CA GLY A 859 -32.54 -74.65 -1.17
C GLY A 859 -33.61 -73.78 -0.45
N GLY A 860 -33.95 -72.51 -0.79
CA GLY A 860 -33.35 -71.52 -1.70
C GLY A 860 -34.33 -70.37 -2.07
N GLY A 861 -34.19 -69.14 -1.52
CA GLY A 861 -35.08 -67.99 -1.84
C GLY A 861 -34.82 -66.68 -1.05
N VAL A 862 -35.06 -65.51 -1.66
CA VAL A 862 -34.63 -64.12 -1.32
C VAL A 862 -35.65 -63.12 -1.99
N PRO A 863 -35.81 -61.77 -1.70
CA PRO A 863 -35.12 -60.80 -0.80
C PRO A 863 -35.98 -59.83 0.09
N SER A 864 -35.33 -59.21 1.10
CA SER A 864 -35.49 -57.77 1.54
C SER A 864 -36.86 -57.25 2.10
N PRO A 865 -36.98 -55.99 2.64
CA PRO A 865 -36.01 -54.89 2.84
C PRO A 865 -35.91 -54.32 4.29
N ARG A 866 -35.18 -53.20 4.47
CA ARG A 866 -35.19 -52.34 5.69
C ARG A 866 -35.46 -50.85 5.36
N ARG A 867 -36.12 -50.13 6.28
CA ARG A 867 -36.20 -48.65 6.41
C ARG A 867 -35.56 -48.27 7.77
N LEU A 868 -34.98 -47.09 8.07
CA LEU A 868 -35.06 -45.67 7.65
C LEU A 868 -35.99 -44.73 8.47
N HIS A 869 -35.35 -43.65 8.97
CA HIS A 869 -35.83 -42.27 9.24
C HIS A 869 -36.38 -41.77 10.60
N HIS A 870 -35.70 -40.70 11.09
CA HIS A 870 -36.19 -39.41 11.62
C HIS A 870 -36.30 -39.08 13.14
N SER A 871 -36.34 -37.75 13.37
CA SER A 871 -36.01 -36.91 14.56
C SER A 871 -37.30 -36.24 15.15
N PRO A 872 -37.27 -35.23 16.07
CA PRO A 872 -36.24 -34.63 16.95
C PRO A 872 -36.71 -34.60 18.45
N PRO A 873 -36.18 -33.73 19.35
CA PRO A 873 -37.09 -32.97 20.24
C PRO A 873 -36.67 -31.57 20.79
N ALA A 874 -37.70 -30.77 21.13
CA ALA A 874 -37.87 -29.85 22.29
C ALA A 874 -37.24 -28.43 22.38
N HIS A 875 -37.88 -27.58 23.21
CA HIS A 875 -37.67 -26.13 23.44
C HIS A 875 -37.52 -25.77 24.94
N THR A 876 -36.73 -24.72 25.26
CA THR A 876 -36.88 -23.78 26.43
C THR A 876 -36.73 -24.34 27.88
N PRO A 877 -36.48 -23.52 28.96
CA PRO A 877 -36.75 -22.08 29.14
C PRO A 877 -35.65 -21.20 29.81
N ARG A 878 -36.01 -19.94 30.09
CA ARG A 878 -35.21 -18.91 30.80
C ARG A 878 -35.25 -19.06 32.34
N PRO A 879 -34.23 -18.53 33.07
CA PRO A 879 -34.35 -18.07 34.47
C PRO A 879 -34.62 -16.55 34.58
N ILE A 880 -34.89 -16.07 35.81
CA ILE A 880 -35.24 -14.67 36.18
C ILE A 880 -34.31 -14.19 37.32
N PRO A 881 -33.87 -12.91 37.37
CA PRO A 881 -32.94 -12.40 38.38
C PRO A 881 -33.60 -11.74 39.61
N PRO A 882 -32.96 -11.83 40.79
CA PRO A 882 -33.00 -10.77 41.82
C PRO A 882 -31.66 -10.61 42.59
N PRO A 883 -31.51 -9.65 43.54
CA PRO A 883 -32.04 -8.28 43.60
C PRO A 883 -30.93 -7.22 43.82
N GLN A 884 -31.29 -5.97 44.09
CA GLN A 884 -30.37 -4.88 44.48
C GLN A 884 -29.97 -4.96 45.96
N SER A 885 -28.82 -4.34 46.31
CA SER A 885 -28.45 -3.99 47.70
C SER A 885 -27.68 -2.66 47.73
N SER A 886 -27.85 -1.87 48.79
CA SER A 886 -27.29 -0.52 48.94
C SER A 886 -26.42 -0.37 50.18
N ASN A 887 -25.23 0.22 50.03
CA ASN A 887 -24.39 0.93 51.02
C ASN A 887 -23.42 1.81 50.18
N THR A 888 -23.00 3.04 50.45
CA THR A 888 -22.74 3.90 51.64
C THR A 888 -21.44 3.60 52.40
N SER A 889 -20.72 4.66 52.80
CA SER A 889 -19.27 4.74 53.10
C SER A 889 -18.36 4.48 51.89
N ASP A 890 -17.24 5.18 51.63
CA ASP A 890 -16.58 6.36 52.26
C ASP A 890 -15.58 6.98 51.21
N LEU A 891 -14.80 8.07 51.37
CA LEU A 891 -14.40 8.87 52.54
C LEU A 891 -14.23 10.40 52.20
N LEU A 892 -13.01 10.97 52.22
CA LEU A 892 -12.63 12.38 51.95
C LEU A 892 -11.60 12.51 50.80
N GLY A 893 -11.47 13.72 50.22
CA GLY A 893 -10.29 14.13 49.43
C GLY A 893 -10.49 15.37 48.55
N ASP A 894 -10.20 16.56 49.09
CA ASP A 894 -10.27 17.86 48.39
C ASP A 894 -9.15 18.79 48.93
N GLN A 895 -8.60 19.68 48.09
CA GLN A 895 -7.36 20.50 48.30
C GLN A 895 -6.04 19.69 48.36
N ASP A 896 -4.88 20.19 47.88
CA ASP A 896 -4.56 21.48 47.22
C ASP A 896 -4.33 21.36 45.70
#